data_AF-A0A819Z0C6-F1
#
_entry.id   AF-A0A819Z0C6-F1
#
_cell.length_a   1.000
_cell.length_b   1.000
_cell.length_c   1.000
_cell.angle_alpha   90.00
_cell.angle_beta   90.00
_cell.angle_gamma   90.00
#
_symmetry.space_group_name_H-M   'P 1'
#
loop_
_entity.id
_entity.type
_entity.pdbx_description
1 polymer ?
#
loop_
_entity_poly.entity_id
_entity_poly.type
_entity_poly.pdbx_seq_one_letter_code
_entity_poly.pdbx_strand_id
1 'polypeptide(L)'
;FRLFIGDLSENLQREHEKILLSKEKTLNVYRGIKLGEEEFNKLKENQGQPISINGYLSTSRLRSYALGCAHKRTKRTDVVSVLFHIQCDIQQIDNNISFADIDQYSDYPLEQEVLFDLNACFQIESIEEIESLKIIKMNLSNKGQNITKDFIELTQKETEGMTIFIIFGRLLCDLGEYDKSQKYFQQLFNDSNGEDLAWIEFNIGRTLDYKGKWNEAREYYDRAYDRMMKNKPARIKDSARILNNIGVILDNQGKYDEALDYYQRVLKIREELYSFDYADIATSLENIGIIFCKQEKYNEALDYHKQVLEIQQKLYPSSHINIATSLNYIGTILCNQGQYDEALDYHQQALKIQQKFYPSGHVKMAYSLHNIGAILYDREKYDEALYYYQQTLKIQEKFYPSDHVDIATSLENIGIIFCKQEKYDEALDYHKRVLEIQQKLYPSSHINIATSLNYIGIILRNQRQYDEAFDYNQRALKIQQKLYPSSYVTMACSLSNIGAILYDQEKYDDALDYFQQALKIREKFYPSDHVIIATSLNNIGMVLRNERKYDEALDYHKRALEILQKLYPTGHVDIAQSFNNIGEIQYCQEKYDVALYYYQQSLKILENFYPTGHIDIAGSLNKIGIVLNIQGKYVEALDYHGEALKIEKTFYPSGRFNVARILNNIGSILRNQGKYGEALNYHQSAFKVQKKFYPLGHIDIAHSFKNIGDTHFDQEKYDIALYYYQQTLRIREKFYPSSHVGIAFSLNDIGLCYENQNKHNVALDYYQHALTIYERFLPVDDLRRHGTRQKILELTGKN
;
A
#
# COMPACT_ATOMS: atom_id res chain seq x y z
N PHE A 1 -17.99 15.73 -30.72
CA PHE A 1 -18.67 14.44 -30.48
C PHE A 1 -19.83 14.59 -29.50
N ARG A 2 -19.63 15.10 -28.26
CA ARG A 2 -20.70 15.19 -27.25
C ARG A 2 -21.85 16.15 -27.57
N LEU A 3 -21.59 17.33 -28.14
CA LEU A 3 -22.66 18.22 -28.64
C LEU A 3 -23.37 17.66 -29.87
N PHE A 4 -22.60 17.03 -30.77
CA PHE A 4 -23.16 16.35 -31.93
C PHE A 4 -24.12 15.22 -31.52
N ILE A 5 -23.82 14.51 -30.42
CA ILE A 5 -24.73 13.57 -29.77
C ILE A 5 -25.97 14.29 -29.23
N GLY A 6 -25.83 15.41 -28.50
CA GLY A 6 -26.97 16.16 -27.97
C GLY A 6 -27.93 16.65 -29.07
N ASP A 7 -27.40 17.29 -30.11
CA ASP A 7 -28.19 17.79 -31.24
C ASP A 7 -28.84 16.63 -32.02
N LEU A 8 -28.13 15.51 -32.19
CA LEU A 8 -28.68 14.33 -32.85
C LEU A 8 -29.80 13.71 -32.02
N SER A 9 -29.63 13.55 -30.70
CA SER A 9 -30.68 13.04 -29.81
C SER A 9 -31.89 13.97 -29.76
N GLU A 10 -31.73 15.30 -29.76
CA GLU A 10 -32.85 16.24 -29.80
C GLU A 10 -33.61 16.18 -31.13
N ASN A 11 -32.89 16.16 -32.26
CA ASN A 11 -33.52 16.02 -33.57
C ASN A 11 -34.21 14.66 -33.72
N LEU A 12 -33.60 13.59 -33.21
CA LEU A 12 -34.19 12.26 -33.17
C LEU A 12 -35.45 12.23 -32.30
N GLN A 13 -35.49 12.95 -31.17
CA GLN A 13 -36.69 13.10 -30.34
C GLN A 13 -37.82 13.80 -31.10
N ARG A 14 -37.51 14.89 -31.83
CA ARG A 14 -38.51 15.61 -32.63
C ARG A 14 -39.09 14.74 -33.75
N GLU A 15 -38.26 13.92 -34.40
CA GLU A 15 -38.72 12.97 -35.41
C GLU A 15 -39.48 11.78 -34.78
N HIS A 16 -39.07 11.34 -33.59
CA HIS A 16 -39.76 10.30 -32.81
C HIS A 16 -41.20 10.69 -32.46
N GLU A 17 -41.47 11.95 -32.14
CA GLU A 17 -42.84 12.45 -31.91
C GLU A 17 -43.76 12.21 -33.12
N LYS A 18 -43.24 12.24 -34.34
CA LYS A 18 -44.03 11.93 -35.55
C LYS A 18 -44.42 10.45 -35.62
N ILE A 19 -43.58 9.55 -35.11
CA ILE A 19 -43.88 8.11 -35.01
C ILE A 19 -44.94 7.85 -33.95
N LEU A 20 -44.89 8.53 -32.80
CA LEU A 20 -45.92 8.43 -31.75
C LEU A 20 -47.30 8.91 -32.24
N LEU A 21 -47.33 9.88 -33.16
CA LEU A 21 -48.56 10.36 -33.81
C LEU A 21 -49.05 9.47 -34.97
N SER A 22 -48.29 8.44 -35.34
CA SER A 22 -48.64 7.51 -36.41
C SER A 22 -49.68 6.46 -35.96
N LYS A 23 -50.28 5.74 -36.92
CA LYS A 23 -51.21 4.62 -36.63
C LYS A 23 -50.49 3.29 -36.35
N GLU A 24 -49.15 3.27 -36.41
CA GLU A 24 -48.35 2.07 -36.19
C GLU A 24 -48.35 1.72 -34.70
N LYS A 25 -48.72 0.48 -34.35
CA LYS A 25 -48.73 0.00 -32.96
C LYS A 25 -47.46 -0.75 -32.57
N THR A 26 -46.89 -1.46 -33.52
CA THR A 26 -45.71 -2.30 -33.33
C THR A 26 -44.74 -2.06 -34.45
N LEU A 27 -43.51 -1.69 -34.12
CA LEU A 27 -42.41 -1.56 -35.07
C LEU A 27 -41.54 -2.81 -35.01
N ASN A 28 -41.26 -3.40 -36.17
CA ASN A 28 -40.28 -4.48 -36.32
C ASN A 28 -39.09 -4.01 -37.14
N VAL A 29 -37.90 -4.13 -36.58
CA VAL A 29 -36.65 -3.75 -37.23
C VAL A 29 -35.60 -4.84 -37.09
N TYR A 30 -34.64 -4.81 -38.00
CA TYR A 30 -33.66 -5.87 -38.18
C TYR A 30 -32.25 -5.30 -38.28
N ARG A 31 -31.29 -5.99 -37.66
CA ARG A 31 -29.86 -5.69 -37.83
C ARG A 31 -29.09 -6.98 -38.03
N GLY A 32 -28.44 -7.10 -39.19
CA GLY A 32 -27.58 -8.25 -39.47
C GLY A 32 -26.11 -7.89 -39.32
N ILE A 33 -25.37 -8.71 -38.59
CA ILE A 33 -23.95 -8.51 -38.30
C ILE A 33 -23.24 -9.87 -38.18
N LYS A 34 -21.91 -9.86 -38.28
CA LYS A 34 -21.07 -10.98 -37.84
C LYS A 34 -20.45 -10.66 -36.49
N LEU A 35 -20.73 -11.49 -35.48
CA LEU A 35 -20.18 -11.34 -34.12
C LEU A 35 -19.09 -12.38 -33.88
N GLY A 36 -18.11 -12.06 -33.04
CA GLY A 36 -17.18 -13.07 -32.54
C GLY A 36 -17.92 -14.16 -31.76
N GLU A 37 -17.45 -15.40 -31.80
CA GLU A 37 -18.05 -16.50 -31.02
C GLU A 37 -18.11 -16.18 -29.52
N GLU A 38 -17.07 -15.56 -28.96
CA GLU A 38 -17.03 -15.15 -27.55
C GLU A 38 -18.09 -14.08 -27.23
N GLU A 39 -18.25 -13.08 -28.10
CA GLU A 39 -19.25 -12.00 -27.95
C GLU A 39 -20.67 -12.57 -28.03
N PHE A 40 -20.90 -13.50 -28.95
CA PHE A 40 -22.19 -14.19 -29.07
C PHE A 40 -22.49 -15.07 -27.85
N ASN A 41 -21.50 -15.77 -27.29
CA ASN A 41 -21.67 -16.54 -26.07
C ASN A 41 -22.00 -15.65 -24.87
N LYS A 42 -21.38 -14.47 -24.76
CA LYS A 42 -21.76 -13.45 -23.75
C LYS A 42 -23.20 -12.97 -23.93
N LEU A 43 -23.70 -12.80 -25.16
CA LEU A 43 -25.11 -12.47 -25.39
C LEU A 43 -26.06 -13.60 -24.96
N LYS A 44 -25.68 -14.86 -25.16
CA LYS A 44 -26.45 -16.02 -24.69
C LYS A 44 -26.59 -16.05 -23.16
N GLU A 45 -25.51 -15.78 -22.44
CA GLU A 45 -25.51 -15.73 -20.97
C GLU A 45 -26.41 -14.62 -20.41
N ASN A 46 -26.66 -13.57 -21.21
CA ASN A 46 -27.50 -12.43 -20.84
C ASN A 46 -28.95 -12.54 -21.33
N GLN A 47 -29.42 -13.73 -21.75
CA GLN A 47 -30.83 -13.93 -22.14
C GLN A 47 -31.77 -13.55 -20.97
N GLY A 48 -32.80 -12.76 -21.27
CA GLY A 48 -33.74 -12.25 -20.27
C GLY A 48 -33.24 -11.05 -19.45
N GLN A 49 -31.99 -10.60 -19.63
CA GLN A 49 -31.48 -9.35 -19.03
C GLN A 49 -31.56 -8.18 -20.02
N PRO A 50 -31.72 -6.93 -19.55
CA PRO A 50 -31.63 -5.75 -20.41
C PRO A 50 -30.18 -5.52 -20.85
N ILE A 51 -30.01 -5.21 -22.13
CA ILE A 51 -28.73 -4.96 -22.79
C ILE A 51 -28.76 -3.52 -23.31
N SER A 52 -27.81 -2.72 -22.84
CA SER A 52 -27.56 -1.38 -23.37
C SER A 52 -26.60 -1.44 -24.56
N ILE A 53 -26.82 -0.56 -25.53
CA ILE A 53 -25.91 -0.34 -26.65
C ILE A 53 -24.92 0.78 -26.32
N ASN A 54 -23.65 0.62 -26.68
CA ASN A 54 -22.63 1.66 -26.51
C ASN A 54 -22.64 2.65 -27.69
N GLY A 55 -23.77 3.28 -27.97
CA GLY A 55 -23.93 4.16 -29.13
C GLY A 55 -25.37 4.24 -29.64
N TYR A 56 -25.59 4.96 -30.73
CA TYR A 56 -26.83 4.86 -31.50
C TYR A 56 -26.87 3.51 -32.21
N LEU A 57 -28.05 2.89 -32.29
CA LEU A 57 -28.23 1.65 -33.03
C LEU A 57 -28.98 1.91 -34.32
N SER A 58 -28.28 1.76 -35.43
CA SER A 58 -28.84 1.74 -36.78
C SER A 58 -29.44 0.36 -37.08
N THR A 59 -30.69 0.36 -37.54
CA THR A 59 -31.47 -0.83 -37.89
C THR A 59 -32.24 -0.59 -39.18
N SER A 60 -32.74 -1.66 -39.79
CA SER A 60 -33.51 -1.59 -41.03
C SER A 60 -34.90 -2.17 -40.84
N ARG A 61 -35.94 -1.53 -41.39
CA ARG A 61 -37.28 -2.15 -41.48
C ARG A 61 -37.30 -3.36 -42.43
N LEU A 62 -36.32 -3.50 -43.31
CA LEU A 62 -36.25 -4.57 -44.31
C LEU A 62 -35.40 -5.75 -43.84
N ARG A 63 -36.07 -6.84 -43.45
CA ARG A 63 -35.42 -8.10 -43.04
C ARG A 63 -34.43 -8.64 -44.08
N SER A 64 -34.75 -8.54 -45.37
CA SER A 64 -33.90 -9.01 -46.47
C SER A 64 -32.57 -8.25 -46.54
N TYR A 65 -32.58 -6.95 -46.25
CA TYR A 65 -31.39 -6.11 -46.26
C TYR A 65 -30.47 -6.45 -45.08
N ALA A 66 -31.05 -6.56 -43.88
CA ALA A 66 -30.33 -7.01 -42.70
C ALA A 66 -29.73 -8.41 -42.88
N LEU A 67 -30.47 -9.36 -43.47
CA LEU A 67 -29.95 -10.69 -43.81
C LEU A 67 -28.74 -10.62 -44.75
N GLY A 68 -28.76 -9.74 -45.76
CA GLY A 68 -27.61 -9.50 -46.63
C GLY A 68 -26.37 -9.04 -45.86
N CYS A 69 -26.55 -8.19 -44.83
CA CYS A 69 -25.47 -7.76 -43.95
C CYS A 69 -24.91 -8.90 -43.09
N ALA A 70 -25.75 -9.75 -42.52
CA ALA A 70 -25.33 -10.91 -41.72
C ALA A 70 -24.51 -11.92 -42.54
N HIS A 71 -24.80 -12.06 -43.83
CA HIS A 71 -24.13 -13.02 -44.74
C HIS A 71 -22.91 -12.44 -45.46
N LYS A 72 -22.47 -11.21 -45.17
CA LYS A 72 -21.28 -10.62 -45.80
C LYS A 72 -20.06 -11.53 -45.61
N ARG A 73 -19.31 -11.77 -46.70
CA ARG A 73 -18.10 -12.60 -46.67
C ARG A 73 -17.05 -11.96 -45.76
N THR A 74 -16.38 -12.79 -44.96
CA THR A 74 -15.33 -12.37 -44.04
C THR A 74 -14.18 -13.37 -44.08
N LYS A 75 -12.97 -12.91 -43.81
CA LYS A 75 -11.77 -13.75 -43.69
C LYS A 75 -11.61 -14.34 -42.28
N ARG A 76 -12.36 -13.83 -41.30
CA ARG A 76 -12.36 -14.32 -39.91
C ARG A 76 -13.12 -15.64 -39.83
N THR A 77 -12.52 -16.63 -39.17
CA THR A 77 -13.11 -17.97 -38.95
C THR A 77 -13.84 -18.09 -37.62
N ASP A 78 -13.63 -17.13 -36.72
CA ASP A 78 -14.11 -17.10 -35.33
C ASP A 78 -15.40 -16.27 -35.17
N VAL A 79 -16.21 -16.16 -36.23
CA VAL A 79 -17.39 -15.29 -36.25
C VAL A 79 -18.65 -16.03 -36.70
N VAL A 80 -19.76 -15.69 -36.08
CA VAL A 80 -21.10 -16.23 -36.37
C VAL A 80 -21.97 -15.18 -37.05
N SER A 81 -22.77 -15.60 -38.02
CA SER A 81 -23.75 -14.73 -38.68
C SER A 81 -24.95 -14.56 -37.75
N VAL A 82 -25.25 -13.31 -37.36
CA VAL A 82 -26.31 -12.98 -36.42
C VAL A 82 -27.32 -12.02 -37.06
N LEU A 83 -28.60 -12.34 -36.92
CA LEU A 83 -29.71 -11.45 -37.24
C LEU A 83 -30.43 -11.06 -35.96
N PHE A 84 -30.33 -9.80 -35.58
CA PHE A 84 -31.18 -9.22 -34.56
C PHE A 84 -32.56 -8.93 -35.15
N HIS A 85 -33.60 -9.42 -34.50
CA HIS A 85 -34.99 -9.09 -34.76
C HIS A 85 -35.52 -8.36 -33.54
N ILE A 86 -35.78 -7.07 -33.70
CA ILE A 86 -36.15 -6.18 -32.61
C ILE A 86 -37.60 -5.76 -32.80
N GLN A 87 -38.43 -6.12 -31.83
CA GLN A 87 -39.84 -5.73 -31.77
C GLN A 87 -40.03 -4.61 -30.75
N CYS A 88 -40.69 -3.54 -31.17
CA CYS A 88 -40.97 -2.38 -30.32
C CYS A 88 -42.48 -2.17 -30.27
N ASP A 89 -43.08 -2.25 -29.08
CA ASP A 89 -44.47 -1.84 -28.87
C ASP A 89 -44.52 -0.33 -28.64
N ILE A 90 -44.86 0.42 -29.69
CA ILE A 90 -44.84 1.89 -29.72
C ILE A 90 -45.77 2.48 -28.65
N GLN A 91 -46.82 1.76 -28.25
CA GLN A 91 -47.80 2.23 -27.27
C GLN A 91 -47.32 2.08 -25.82
N GLN A 92 -46.27 1.31 -25.57
CA GLN A 92 -45.75 1.01 -24.23
C GLN A 92 -44.34 1.59 -24.00
N ILE A 93 -43.84 2.41 -24.92
CA ILE A 93 -42.50 3.03 -24.82
C ILE A 93 -42.58 4.21 -23.86
N ASP A 94 -41.63 4.27 -22.93
CA ASP A 94 -41.48 5.45 -22.06
C ASP A 94 -40.98 6.66 -22.88
N ASN A 95 -41.36 7.88 -22.48
CA ASN A 95 -40.97 9.13 -23.13
C ASN A 95 -39.44 9.35 -23.19
N ASN A 96 -38.68 8.53 -22.45
CA ASN A 96 -37.23 8.60 -22.33
C ASN A 96 -36.47 7.81 -23.41
N ILE A 97 -37.16 7.05 -24.27
CA ILE A 97 -36.54 6.31 -25.37
C ILE A 97 -36.99 6.93 -26.69
N SER A 98 -36.02 7.37 -27.50
CA SER A 98 -36.27 7.93 -28.82
C SER A 98 -35.70 7.06 -29.93
N PHE A 99 -36.45 6.96 -31.01
CA PHE A 99 -36.01 6.40 -32.28
C PHE A 99 -36.83 7.01 -33.42
N ALA A 100 -36.24 7.12 -34.60
CA ALA A 100 -36.96 7.61 -35.76
C ALA A 100 -36.53 6.90 -37.04
N ASP A 101 -37.44 6.91 -38.01
CA ASP A 101 -37.11 6.66 -39.41
C ASP A 101 -36.22 7.81 -39.90
N ILE A 102 -35.00 7.49 -40.34
CA ILE A 102 -34.01 8.47 -40.81
C ILE A 102 -33.63 8.25 -42.27
N ASP A 103 -34.47 7.54 -43.03
CA ASP A 103 -34.27 7.24 -44.45
C ASP A 103 -34.00 8.49 -45.30
N GLN A 104 -34.59 9.63 -44.95
CA GLN A 104 -34.36 10.92 -45.63
C GLN A 104 -32.94 11.50 -45.42
N TYR A 105 -32.26 11.06 -44.36
CA TYR A 105 -30.93 11.54 -43.97
C TYR A 105 -29.85 10.45 -44.10
N SER A 106 -30.26 9.20 -44.36
CA SER A 106 -29.38 8.03 -44.46
C SER A 106 -28.61 8.03 -45.77
N ASP A 107 -27.35 7.61 -45.73
CA ASP A 107 -26.56 7.26 -46.93
C ASP A 107 -27.12 6.00 -47.64
N TYR A 108 -28.01 5.25 -46.97
CA TYR A 108 -28.65 4.03 -47.46
C TYR A 108 -30.18 4.11 -47.37
N PRO A 109 -30.83 5.09 -48.02
CA PRO A 109 -32.27 5.36 -47.89
C PRO A 109 -33.16 4.14 -48.25
N LEU A 110 -32.65 3.27 -49.13
CA LEU A 110 -33.32 2.04 -49.55
C LEU A 110 -33.49 1.00 -48.44
N GLU A 111 -32.76 1.10 -47.32
CA GLU A 111 -32.89 0.16 -46.21
C GLU A 111 -34.02 0.52 -45.22
N GLN A 112 -34.67 1.67 -45.40
CA GLN A 112 -35.66 2.22 -44.46
C GLN A 112 -35.08 2.22 -43.04
N GLU A 113 -34.00 2.99 -42.89
CA GLU A 113 -33.20 2.99 -41.68
C GLU A 113 -33.97 3.58 -40.51
N VAL A 114 -33.94 2.87 -39.38
CA VAL A 114 -34.42 3.33 -38.08
C VAL A 114 -33.24 3.46 -37.15
N LEU A 115 -33.05 4.65 -36.60
CA LEU A 115 -31.98 4.95 -35.65
C LEU A 115 -32.56 5.02 -34.23
N PHE A 116 -32.00 4.22 -33.32
CA PHE A 116 -32.31 4.28 -31.89
C PHE A 116 -31.31 5.15 -31.15
N ASP A 117 -31.82 5.95 -30.21
CA ASP A 117 -31.02 6.79 -29.31
C ASP A 117 -30.17 5.96 -28.34
N LEU A 118 -29.19 6.60 -27.73
CA LEU A 118 -28.24 6.05 -26.74
C LEU A 118 -28.92 5.43 -25.52
N ASN A 119 -30.15 5.85 -25.21
CA ASN A 119 -30.91 5.36 -24.05
C ASN A 119 -31.70 4.07 -24.36
N ALA A 120 -31.73 3.63 -25.61
CA ALA A 120 -32.44 2.41 -25.99
C ALA A 120 -31.78 1.18 -25.36
N CYS A 121 -32.55 0.47 -24.54
CA CYS A 121 -32.16 -0.80 -23.94
C CYS A 121 -33.02 -1.91 -24.52
N PHE A 122 -32.44 -3.07 -24.76
CA PHE A 122 -33.11 -4.20 -25.39
C PHE A 122 -33.00 -5.44 -24.53
N GLN A 123 -34.07 -6.20 -24.40
CA GLN A 123 -34.08 -7.47 -23.67
C GLN A 123 -34.13 -8.62 -24.67
N ILE A 124 -33.20 -9.56 -24.57
CA ILE A 124 -33.22 -10.78 -25.41
C ILE A 124 -34.34 -11.69 -24.90
N GLU A 125 -35.33 -11.95 -25.75
CA GLU A 125 -36.41 -12.90 -25.46
C GLU A 125 -35.96 -14.33 -25.74
N SER A 126 -35.42 -14.55 -26.93
CA SER A 126 -35.02 -15.88 -27.39
C SER A 126 -33.92 -15.81 -28.43
N ILE A 127 -33.18 -16.90 -28.54
CA ILE A 127 -32.13 -17.09 -29.53
C ILE A 127 -32.48 -18.36 -30.29
N GLU A 128 -32.74 -18.20 -31.58
CA GLU A 128 -33.07 -19.29 -32.50
C GLU A 128 -31.87 -19.57 -33.40
N GLU A 129 -31.58 -20.85 -33.63
CA GLU A 129 -30.48 -21.24 -34.52
C GLU A 129 -31.06 -21.93 -35.75
N ILE A 130 -30.91 -21.31 -36.92
CA ILE A 130 -31.36 -21.83 -38.21
C ILE A 130 -30.13 -21.99 -39.10
N GLU A 131 -29.70 -23.23 -39.29
CA GLU A 131 -28.49 -23.56 -40.05
C GLU A 131 -27.25 -22.78 -39.53
N SER A 132 -26.67 -21.92 -40.38
CA SER A 132 -25.50 -21.08 -40.08
C SER A 132 -25.87 -19.67 -39.55
N LEU A 133 -27.16 -19.36 -39.44
CA LEU A 133 -27.67 -18.08 -38.96
C LEU A 133 -28.20 -18.20 -37.53
N LYS A 134 -27.78 -17.29 -36.66
CA LYS A 134 -28.32 -17.14 -35.31
C LYS A 134 -29.28 -15.96 -35.28
N ILE A 135 -30.54 -16.18 -34.94
CA ILE A 135 -31.56 -15.13 -34.86
C ILE A 135 -31.76 -14.79 -33.39
N ILE A 136 -31.47 -13.55 -33.02
CA ILE A 136 -31.69 -13.04 -31.65
C ILE A 136 -32.96 -12.20 -31.69
N LYS A 137 -34.02 -12.68 -31.03
CA LYS A 137 -35.26 -11.93 -30.85
C LYS A 137 -35.17 -11.07 -29.60
N MET A 138 -35.47 -9.79 -29.75
CA MET A 138 -35.34 -8.80 -28.69
C MET A 138 -36.56 -7.88 -28.65
N ASN A 139 -36.88 -7.41 -27.46
CA ASN A 139 -37.83 -6.31 -27.28
C ASN A 139 -37.14 -5.08 -26.74
N LEU A 140 -37.65 -3.91 -27.11
CA LEU A 140 -37.29 -2.66 -26.45
C LEU A 140 -37.74 -2.67 -24.98
N SER A 141 -36.88 -2.19 -24.08
CA SER A 141 -37.08 -2.22 -22.63
C SER A 141 -37.01 -0.83 -22.03
N ASN A 142 -37.99 -0.49 -21.19
CA ASN A 142 -38.04 0.79 -20.45
C ASN A 142 -37.12 0.83 -19.21
N LYS A 143 -36.21 -0.13 -19.05
CA LYS A 143 -35.31 -0.22 -17.88
C LYS A 143 -34.01 0.57 -18.00
N GLY A 144 -33.83 1.37 -19.05
CA GLY A 144 -32.66 2.22 -19.26
C GLY A 144 -32.52 3.32 -18.19
N GLN A 145 -31.29 3.67 -17.80
CA GLN A 145 -31.01 4.75 -16.85
C GLN A 145 -30.74 6.08 -17.57
N ASN A 146 -31.22 7.21 -16.99
CA ASN A 146 -31.08 8.58 -17.51
C ASN A 146 -29.65 9.17 -17.51
N ILE A 147 -28.62 8.37 -17.24
CA ILE A 147 -27.24 8.85 -17.07
C ILE A 147 -26.77 9.65 -18.30
N THR A 148 -27.14 9.21 -19.50
CA THR A 148 -26.76 9.90 -20.74
C THR A 148 -27.42 11.27 -20.86
N LYS A 149 -28.69 11.41 -20.47
CA LYS A 149 -29.42 12.68 -20.53
C LYS A 149 -28.85 13.67 -19.52
N ASP A 150 -28.65 13.24 -18.28
CA ASP A 150 -28.01 14.08 -17.24
C ASP A 150 -26.60 14.51 -17.67
N PHE A 151 -25.85 13.61 -18.33
CA PHE A 151 -24.51 13.90 -18.84
C PHE A 151 -24.52 14.84 -20.07
N ILE A 152 -25.48 14.70 -20.98
CA ILE A 152 -25.70 15.61 -22.11
C ILE A 152 -26.12 16.99 -21.60
N GLU A 153 -27.08 17.07 -20.68
CA GLU A 153 -27.54 18.32 -20.06
C GLU A 153 -26.41 19.01 -19.29
N LEU A 154 -25.58 18.27 -18.54
CA LEU A 154 -24.39 18.81 -17.88
C LEU A 154 -23.39 19.36 -18.90
N THR A 155 -23.14 18.61 -19.99
CA THR A 155 -22.22 19.04 -21.06
C THR A 155 -22.75 20.29 -21.78
N GLN A 156 -24.06 20.38 -22.01
CA GLN A 156 -24.70 21.56 -22.60
C GLN A 156 -24.54 22.77 -21.67
N LYS A 157 -24.79 22.63 -20.37
CA LYS A 157 -24.51 23.70 -19.39
C LYS A 157 -23.04 24.12 -19.38
N GLU A 158 -22.11 23.18 -19.53
CA GLU A 158 -20.67 23.48 -19.55
C GLU A 158 -20.19 24.18 -20.83
N THR A 159 -20.92 23.99 -21.94
CA THR A 159 -20.59 24.52 -23.27
C THR A 159 -21.51 25.65 -23.72
N GLU A 160 -22.47 26.03 -22.87
CA GLU A 160 -23.40 27.13 -23.09
C GLU A 160 -22.64 28.43 -23.38
N GLY A 161 -22.96 29.05 -24.53
CA GLY A 161 -22.30 30.27 -25.01
C GLY A 161 -20.92 30.06 -25.67
N MET A 162 -20.44 28.82 -25.84
CA MET A 162 -19.23 28.52 -26.62
C MET A 162 -19.57 28.23 -28.08
N THR A 163 -18.68 28.63 -28.99
CA THR A 163 -18.80 28.28 -30.41
C THR A 163 -18.32 26.86 -30.68
N ILE A 164 -18.84 26.25 -31.75
CA ILE A 164 -18.48 24.87 -32.15
C ILE A 164 -16.96 24.70 -32.34
N PHE A 165 -16.27 25.77 -32.76
CA PHE A 165 -14.82 25.79 -32.92
C PHE A 165 -14.09 25.65 -31.58
N ILE A 166 -14.49 26.45 -30.58
CA ILE A 166 -13.92 26.35 -29.22
C ILE A 166 -14.18 24.96 -28.63
N ILE A 167 -15.38 24.42 -28.82
CA ILE A 167 -15.73 23.10 -28.30
C ILE A 167 -14.91 21.99 -28.98
N PHE A 168 -14.69 22.08 -30.29
CA PHE A 168 -13.87 21.10 -30.99
C PHE A 168 -12.41 21.09 -30.50
N GLY A 169 -11.79 22.27 -30.37
CA GLY A 169 -10.43 22.37 -29.84
C GLY A 169 -10.32 21.87 -28.40
N ARG A 170 -11.34 22.14 -27.57
CA ARG A 170 -11.46 21.62 -26.20
C ARG A 170 -11.56 20.09 -26.18
N LEU A 171 -12.36 19.51 -27.08
CA LEU A 171 -12.50 18.07 -27.19
C LEU A 171 -11.19 17.38 -27.57
N LEU A 172 -10.40 17.96 -28.50
CA LEU A 172 -9.06 17.45 -28.80
C LEU A 172 -8.19 17.42 -27.54
N CYS A 173 -8.26 18.46 -26.72
CA CYS A 173 -7.54 18.52 -25.45
C CYS A 173 -8.01 17.42 -24.48
N ASP A 174 -9.32 17.25 -24.31
CA ASP A 174 -9.91 16.27 -23.39
C ASP A 174 -9.67 14.82 -23.83
N LEU A 175 -9.41 14.59 -25.13
CA LEU A 175 -9.00 13.29 -25.68
C LEU A 175 -7.50 13.01 -25.52
N GLY A 176 -6.74 13.90 -24.89
CA GLY A 176 -5.28 13.78 -24.74
C GLY A 176 -4.49 14.15 -26.01
N GLU A 177 -5.17 14.63 -27.05
CA GLU A 177 -4.57 15.02 -28.34
C GLU A 177 -4.03 16.47 -28.25
N TYR A 178 -3.18 16.73 -27.26
CA TYR A 178 -2.75 18.07 -26.88
C TYR A 178 -2.03 18.80 -28.02
N ASP A 179 -1.20 18.12 -28.81
CA ASP A 179 -0.51 18.73 -29.94
C ASP A 179 -1.47 19.16 -31.06
N LYS A 180 -2.51 18.37 -31.31
CA LYS A 180 -3.55 18.71 -32.28
C LYS A 180 -4.39 19.88 -31.77
N SER A 181 -4.79 19.83 -30.50
CA SER A 181 -5.53 20.91 -29.84
C SER A 181 -4.76 22.23 -29.89
N GLN A 182 -3.47 22.22 -29.56
CA GLN A 182 -2.62 23.41 -29.59
C GLN A 182 -2.49 23.98 -31.01
N LYS A 183 -2.19 23.14 -32.00
CA LYS A 183 -2.11 23.58 -33.41
C LYS A 183 -3.43 24.16 -33.89
N TYR A 184 -4.55 23.51 -33.54
CA TYR A 184 -5.88 23.96 -33.90
C TYR A 184 -6.21 25.32 -33.30
N PHE A 185 -5.99 25.52 -31.99
CA PHE A 185 -6.22 26.82 -31.37
C PHE A 185 -5.26 27.90 -31.85
N GLN A 186 -4.00 27.55 -32.20
CA GLN A 186 -3.06 28.51 -32.77
C GLN A 186 -3.48 28.95 -34.19
N GLN A 187 -4.04 28.05 -34.99
CA GLN A 187 -4.65 28.39 -36.28
C GLN A 187 -5.86 29.30 -36.07
N LEU A 188 -6.75 28.94 -35.15
CA LEU A 188 -7.92 29.74 -34.81
C LEU A 188 -7.56 31.13 -34.27
N PHE A 189 -6.42 31.25 -33.57
CA PHE A 189 -5.88 32.53 -33.10
C PHE A 189 -5.34 33.41 -34.24
N ASN A 190 -4.75 32.80 -35.28
CA ASN A 190 -4.16 33.51 -36.40
C ASN A 190 -5.19 33.88 -37.49
N ASP A 191 -6.19 33.04 -37.68
CA ASP A 191 -7.27 33.27 -38.64
C ASP A 191 -8.33 34.18 -38.00
N SER A 192 -8.46 35.41 -38.47
CA SER A 192 -9.38 36.42 -37.93
C SER A 192 -10.84 36.09 -38.25
N ASN A 193 -11.38 35.04 -37.62
CA ASN A 193 -12.70 34.49 -37.90
C ASN A 193 -13.82 35.10 -37.04
N GLY A 194 -13.55 36.18 -36.31
CA GLY A 194 -14.53 36.83 -35.41
C GLY A 194 -14.76 36.10 -34.08
N GLU A 195 -14.00 35.03 -33.82
CA GLU A 195 -14.04 34.27 -32.58
C GLU A 195 -13.43 35.04 -31.39
N ASP A 196 -13.90 34.72 -30.20
CA ASP A 196 -13.48 35.40 -28.97
C ASP A 196 -12.03 35.06 -28.61
N LEU A 197 -11.12 36.00 -28.90
CA LEU A 197 -9.69 35.86 -28.66
C LEU A 197 -9.35 35.51 -27.21
N ALA A 198 -10.13 35.98 -26.22
CA ALA A 198 -9.88 35.64 -24.84
C ALA A 198 -10.16 34.16 -24.55
N TRP A 199 -11.20 33.59 -25.17
CA TRP A 199 -11.49 32.15 -25.07
C TRP A 199 -10.46 31.30 -25.82
N ILE A 200 -9.95 31.78 -26.96
CA ILE A 200 -8.89 31.08 -27.69
C ILE A 200 -7.61 31.04 -26.85
N GLU A 201 -7.15 32.19 -26.35
CA GLU A 201 -5.96 32.28 -25.49
C GLU A 201 -6.13 31.43 -24.22
N PHE A 202 -7.30 31.45 -23.57
CA PHE A 202 -7.59 30.59 -22.43
C PHE A 202 -7.43 29.10 -22.76
N ASN A 203 -7.97 28.65 -23.89
CA ASN A 203 -7.87 27.23 -24.25
C ASN A 203 -6.47 26.83 -24.71
N ILE A 204 -5.69 27.73 -25.35
CA ILE A 204 -4.25 27.51 -25.59
C ILE A 204 -3.52 27.31 -24.26
N GLY A 205 -3.77 28.19 -23.28
CA GLY A 205 -3.21 28.08 -21.94
C GLY A 205 -3.54 26.73 -21.29
N ARG A 206 -4.81 26.30 -21.39
CA ARG A 206 -5.25 24.99 -20.89
C ARG A 206 -4.57 23.82 -21.58
N THR A 207 -4.40 23.85 -22.90
CA THR A 207 -3.66 22.81 -23.61
C THR A 207 -2.19 22.73 -23.17
N LEU A 208 -1.54 23.88 -22.95
CA LEU A 208 -0.17 23.94 -22.47
C LEU A 208 -0.03 23.46 -21.02
N ASP A 209 -1.02 23.74 -20.18
CA ASP A 209 -1.08 23.25 -18.80
C ASP A 209 -1.14 21.72 -18.75
N TYR A 210 -2.02 21.08 -19.54
CA TYR A 210 -2.04 19.62 -19.66
C TYR A 210 -0.75 19.01 -20.21
N LYS A 211 0.04 19.78 -20.98
CA LYS A 211 1.38 19.38 -21.44
C LYS A 211 2.48 19.57 -20.38
N GLY A 212 2.15 20.10 -19.20
CA GLY A 212 3.12 20.45 -18.15
C GLY A 212 3.94 21.71 -18.46
N LYS A 213 3.58 22.48 -19.49
CA LYS A 213 4.25 23.73 -19.88
C LYS A 213 3.68 24.92 -19.10
N TRP A 214 3.76 24.86 -17.78
CA TRP A 214 3.06 25.77 -16.87
C TRP A 214 3.41 27.25 -17.05
N ASN A 215 4.67 27.58 -17.33
CA ASN A 215 5.07 28.98 -17.54
C ASN A 215 4.47 29.56 -18.84
N GLU A 216 4.49 28.79 -19.94
CA GLU A 216 3.85 29.20 -21.19
C GLU A 216 2.33 29.30 -21.02
N ALA A 217 1.72 28.32 -20.33
CA ALA A 217 0.29 28.33 -20.02
C ALA A 217 -0.12 29.58 -19.23
N ARG A 218 0.71 29.97 -18.26
CA ARG A 218 0.50 31.16 -17.43
C ARG A 218 0.45 32.44 -18.26
N GLU A 219 1.36 32.62 -19.22
CA GLU A 219 1.36 33.80 -20.11
C GLU A 219 0.06 33.91 -20.91
N TYR A 220 -0.48 32.80 -21.41
CA TYR A 220 -1.76 32.78 -22.13
C TYR A 220 -2.94 33.06 -21.20
N TYR A 221 -2.93 32.54 -19.98
CA TYR A 221 -3.97 32.85 -18.99
C TYR A 221 -3.96 34.33 -18.59
N ASP A 222 -2.79 34.95 -18.37
CA ASP A 222 -2.71 36.38 -18.02
C ASP A 222 -3.23 37.27 -19.17
N ARG A 223 -2.88 36.94 -20.43
CA ARG A 223 -3.43 37.64 -21.61
C ARG A 223 -4.94 37.50 -21.73
N ALA A 224 -5.45 36.27 -21.56
CA ALA A 224 -6.89 36.01 -21.61
C ALA A 224 -7.64 36.76 -20.51
N TYR A 225 -7.10 36.77 -19.29
CA TYR A 225 -7.65 37.52 -18.16
C TYR A 225 -7.72 39.03 -18.46
N ASP A 226 -6.62 39.62 -18.93
CA ASP A 226 -6.56 41.02 -19.30
C ASP A 226 -7.60 41.41 -20.36
N ARG A 227 -7.79 40.56 -21.38
CA ARG A 227 -8.81 40.79 -22.42
C ARG A 227 -10.22 40.74 -21.84
N MET A 228 -10.52 39.76 -20.98
CA MET A 228 -11.83 39.62 -20.34
C MET A 228 -12.15 40.81 -19.42
N MET A 229 -11.16 41.33 -18.70
CA MET A 229 -11.33 42.48 -17.80
C MET A 229 -11.41 43.81 -18.55
N LYS A 230 -10.76 43.94 -19.72
CA LYS A 230 -10.86 45.13 -20.58
C LYS A 230 -12.15 45.18 -21.40
N ASN A 231 -12.89 44.07 -21.51
CA ASN A 231 -14.18 44.04 -22.19
C ASN A 231 -15.21 44.97 -21.50
N LYS A 232 -16.18 45.49 -22.25
CA LYS A 232 -17.24 46.35 -21.72
C LYS A 232 -18.63 45.77 -22.07
N PRO A 233 -19.37 45.22 -21.10
CA PRO A 233 -19.03 45.08 -19.67
C PRO A 233 -17.91 44.05 -19.42
N ALA A 234 -17.23 44.18 -18.28
CA ALA A 234 -16.16 43.27 -17.87
C ALA A 234 -16.72 41.85 -17.63
N ARG A 235 -16.01 40.85 -18.12
CA ARG A 235 -16.44 39.44 -18.04
C ARG A 235 -15.99 38.77 -16.74
N ILE A 236 -16.48 39.29 -15.62
CA ILE A 236 -16.06 38.87 -14.26
C ILE A 236 -16.28 37.36 -14.05
N LYS A 237 -17.42 36.81 -14.48
CA LYS A 237 -17.72 35.36 -14.38
C LYS A 237 -16.67 34.50 -15.09
N ASP A 238 -16.29 34.85 -16.32
CA ASP A 238 -15.31 34.08 -17.09
C ASP A 238 -13.90 34.23 -16.51
N SER A 239 -13.58 35.41 -15.98
CA SER A 239 -12.29 35.69 -15.34
C SER A 239 -12.00 34.77 -14.15
N ALA A 240 -13.02 34.33 -13.42
CA ALA A 240 -12.88 33.39 -12.31
C ALA A 240 -12.36 32.01 -12.76
N ARG A 241 -12.73 31.54 -13.97
CA ARG A 241 -12.23 30.28 -14.53
C ARG A 241 -10.73 30.35 -14.81
N ILE A 242 -10.27 31.52 -15.28
CA ILE A 242 -8.85 31.77 -15.56
C ILE A 242 -8.06 31.82 -14.25
N LEU A 243 -8.52 32.59 -13.26
CA LEU A 243 -7.87 32.68 -11.95
C LEU A 243 -7.80 31.31 -11.26
N ASN A 244 -8.83 30.47 -11.40
CA ASN A 244 -8.81 29.11 -10.88
C ASN A 244 -7.71 28.26 -11.52
N ASN A 245 -7.59 28.27 -12.85
CA ASN A 245 -6.55 27.51 -13.55
C ASN A 245 -5.13 28.03 -13.29
N ILE A 246 -5.01 29.34 -13.08
CA ILE A 246 -3.78 29.95 -12.57
C ILE A 246 -3.43 29.37 -11.19
N GLY A 247 -4.40 29.28 -10.28
CA GLY A 247 -4.22 28.65 -8.97
C GLY A 247 -3.75 27.19 -9.10
N VAL A 248 -4.33 26.42 -10.03
CA VAL A 248 -3.93 25.03 -10.32
C VAL A 248 -2.47 24.93 -10.78
N ILE A 249 -2.04 25.84 -11.67
CA ILE A 249 -0.63 25.91 -12.09
C ILE A 249 0.29 26.17 -10.89
N LEU A 250 -0.06 27.14 -10.04
CA LEU A 250 0.75 27.50 -8.88
C LEU A 250 0.82 26.36 -7.86
N ASP A 251 -0.30 25.65 -7.66
CA ASP A 251 -0.36 24.44 -6.84
C ASP A 251 0.56 23.34 -7.38
N ASN A 252 0.50 23.06 -8.68
CA ASN A 252 1.37 22.08 -9.35
C ASN A 252 2.87 22.47 -9.27
N GLN A 253 3.17 23.76 -9.16
CA GLN A 253 4.52 24.29 -8.94
C GLN A 253 4.97 24.27 -7.47
N GLY A 254 4.11 23.88 -6.53
CA GLY A 254 4.39 23.91 -5.09
C GLY A 254 4.31 25.31 -4.45
N LYS A 255 3.79 26.31 -5.17
CA LYS A 255 3.64 27.69 -4.71
C LYS A 255 2.30 27.87 -3.99
N TYR A 256 2.17 27.19 -2.85
CA TYR A 256 0.90 27.05 -2.14
C TYR A 256 0.29 28.37 -1.66
N ASP A 257 1.09 29.31 -1.14
CA ASP A 257 0.59 30.62 -0.68
C ASP A 257 0.07 31.47 -1.84
N GLU A 258 0.75 31.45 -2.99
CA GLU A 258 0.28 32.15 -4.19
C GLU A 258 -1.01 31.49 -4.72
N ALA A 259 -1.06 30.15 -4.80
CA ALA A 259 -2.26 29.43 -5.22
C ALA A 259 -3.47 29.76 -4.34
N LEU A 260 -3.25 29.85 -3.02
CA LEU A 260 -4.28 30.22 -2.05
C LEU A 260 -4.87 31.61 -2.32
N ASP A 261 -4.04 32.62 -2.61
CA ASP A 261 -4.52 33.97 -2.98
C ASP A 261 -5.46 33.92 -4.19
N TYR A 262 -5.08 33.19 -5.24
CA TYR A 262 -5.91 33.05 -6.44
C TYR A 262 -7.23 32.33 -6.14
N TYR A 263 -7.21 31.24 -5.37
CA TYR A 263 -8.44 30.53 -5.00
C TYR A 263 -9.36 31.36 -4.10
N GLN A 264 -8.82 32.16 -3.17
CA GLN A 264 -9.62 33.08 -2.35
C GLN A 264 -10.26 34.20 -3.19
N ARG A 265 -9.54 34.73 -4.18
CA ARG A 265 -10.11 35.69 -5.14
C ARG A 265 -11.23 35.08 -5.98
N VAL A 266 -11.07 33.83 -6.40
CA VAL A 266 -12.10 33.07 -7.13
C VAL A 266 -13.33 32.84 -6.27
N LEU A 267 -13.14 32.43 -5.00
CA LEU A 267 -14.22 32.24 -4.05
C LEU A 267 -15.03 33.53 -3.88
N LYS A 268 -14.35 34.66 -3.63
CA LYS A 268 -15.00 35.98 -3.49
C LYS A 268 -15.83 36.36 -4.72
N ILE A 269 -15.29 36.16 -5.92
CA ILE A 269 -16.04 36.41 -7.16
C ILE A 269 -17.29 35.52 -7.24
N ARG A 270 -17.19 34.24 -6.87
CA ARG A 270 -18.30 33.29 -6.93
C ARG A 270 -19.37 33.58 -5.87
N GLU A 271 -18.99 34.02 -4.67
CA GLU A 271 -19.90 34.48 -3.62
C GLU A 271 -20.68 35.74 -4.02
N GLU A 272 -20.06 36.65 -4.79
CA GLU A 272 -20.75 37.84 -5.32
C GLU A 272 -21.72 37.50 -6.47
N LEU A 273 -21.45 36.43 -7.23
CA LEU A 273 -22.23 36.04 -8.41
C LEU A 273 -23.36 35.03 -8.12
N TYR A 274 -23.20 34.19 -7.11
CA TYR A 274 -24.08 33.06 -6.85
C TYR A 274 -24.48 32.98 -5.37
N SER A 275 -25.63 32.35 -5.09
CA SER A 275 -25.99 31.97 -3.72
C SER A 275 -25.04 30.90 -3.18
N PHE A 276 -24.80 30.87 -1.86
CA PHE A 276 -23.87 29.96 -1.19
C PHE A 276 -24.00 28.47 -1.60
N ASP A 277 -25.21 28.01 -1.92
CA ASP A 277 -25.48 26.63 -2.33
C ASP A 277 -25.16 26.35 -3.81
N TYR A 278 -24.21 27.04 -4.44
CA TYR A 278 -23.85 26.83 -5.84
C TYR A 278 -22.60 25.94 -5.98
N ALA A 279 -22.62 24.98 -6.93
CA ALA A 279 -21.56 23.97 -7.09
C ALA A 279 -20.15 24.58 -7.26
N ASP A 280 -20.02 25.73 -7.91
CA ASP A 280 -18.74 26.41 -8.09
C ASP A 280 -18.14 26.95 -6.77
N ILE A 281 -18.98 27.27 -5.77
CA ILE A 281 -18.50 27.69 -4.44
C ILE A 281 -17.86 26.49 -3.74
N ALA A 282 -18.52 25.33 -3.78
CA ALA A 282 -17.97 24.08 -3.26
C ALA A 282 -16.61 23.75 -3.90
N THR A 283 -16.47 23.88 -5.23
CA THR A 283 -15.16 23.67 -5.90
C THR A 283 -14.09 24.66 -5.43
N SER A 284 -14.45 25.91 -5.14
CA SER A 284 -13.48 26.90 -4.65
C SER A 284 -12.99 26.55 -3.24
N LEU A 285 -13.92 26.20 -2.35
CA LEU A 285 -13.62 25.80 -0.97
C LEU A 285 -12.81 24.49 -0.95
N GLU A 286 -13.11 23.54 -1.84
CA GLU A 286 -12.35 22.29 -2.00
C GLU A 286 -10.90 22.56 -2.39
N ASN A 287 -10.66 23.42 -3.39
CA ASN A 287 -9.30 23.80 -3.78
C ASN A 287 -8.52 24.48 -2.65
N ILE A 288 -9.19 25.35 -1.89
CA ILE A 288 -8.60 26.00 -0.70
C ILE A 288 -8.25 24.95 0.36
N GLY A 289 -9.17 24.02 0.65
CA GLY A 289 -8.96 22.93 1.60
C GLY A 289 -7.76 22.05 1.23
N ILE A 290 -7.62 21.68 -0.04
CA ILE A 290 -6.48 20.91 -0.56
C ILE A 290 -5.15 21.65 -0.33
N ILE A 291 -5.11 22.96 -0.56
CA ILE A 291 -3.90 23.76 -0.29
C ILE A 291 -3.55 23.75 1.19
N PHE A 292 -4.53 23.93 2.08
CA PHE A 292 -4.30 23.82 3.52
C PHE A 292 -3.78 22.43 3.93
N CYS A 293 -4.28 21.35 3.32
CA CYS A 293 -3.73 20.00 3.53
C CYS A 293 -2.25 19.91 3.12
N LYS A 294 -1.89 20.45 1.95
CA LYS A 294 -0.50 20.45 1.44
C LYS A 294 0.44 21.31 2.29
N GLN A 295 -0.09 22.28 3.01
CA GLN A 295 0.63 23.08 4.01
C GLN A 295 0.64 22.45 5.41
N GLU A 296 0.11 21.23 5.57
CA GLU A 296 -0.03 20.53 6.87
C GLU A 296 -0.92 21.27 7.89
N LYS A 297 -1.73 22.23 7.42
CA LYS A 297 -2.71 22.98 8.21
C LYS A 297 -4.06 22.25 8.21
N TYR A 298 -4.06 21.10 8.86
CA TYR A 298 -5.17 20.15 8.77
C TYR A 298 -6.48 20.66 9.39
N ASN A 299 -6.43 21.52 10.41
CA ASN A 299 -7.63 22.07 11.04
C ASN A 299 -8.40 22.99 10.09
N GLU A 300 -7.68 23.89 9.40
CA GLU A 300 -8.24 24.79 8.41
C GLU A 300 -8.79 23.99 7.22
N ALA A 301 -8.03 23.01 6.73
CA ALA A 301 -8.50 22.13 5.66
C ALA A 301 -9.80 21.41 6.03
N LEU A 302 -9.90 20.88 7.25
CA LEU A 302 -11.08 20.19 7.75
C LEU A 302 -12.30 21.10 7.77
N ASP A 303 -12.15 22.37 8.17
CA ASP A 303 -13.25 23.35 8.17
C ASP A 303 -13.78 23.59 6.75
N TYR A 304 -12.89 23.86 5.78
CA TYR A 304 -13.28 24.03 4.38
C TYR A 304 -13.98 22.80 3.81
N HIS A 305 -13.46 21.59 4.04
CA HIS A 305 -14.09 20.37 3.52
C HIS A 305 -15.42 20.03 4.22
N LYS A 306 -15.63 20.45 5.48
CA LYS A 306 -16.95 20.37 6.13
C LYS A 306 -17.96 21.32 5.50
N GLN A 307 -17.56 22.55 5.17
CA GLN A 307 -18.42 23.49 4.42
C GLN A 307 -18.77 22.94 3.04
N VAL A 308 -17.81 22.34 2.32
CA VAL A 308 -18.05 21.66 1.03
C VAL A 308 -19.07 20.54 1.18
N LEU A 309 -18.93 19.70 2.20
CA LEU A 309 -19.88 18.61 2.48
C LEU A 309 -21.30 19.14 2.73
N GLU A 310 -21.43 20.23 3.50
CA GLU A 310 -22.73 20.86 3.78
C GLU A 310 -23.40 21.36 2.49
N ILE A 311 -22.65 22.08 1.64
CA ILE A 311 -23.16 22.56 0.34
C ILE A 311 -23.60 21.38 -0.53
N GLN A 312 -22.79 20.33 -0.62
CA GLN A 312 -23.11 19.17 -1.44
C GLN A 312 -24.32 18.37 -0.90
N GLN A 313 -24.52 18.31 0.41
CA GLN A 313 -25.70 17.69 1.02
C GLN A 313 -26.99 18.47 0.76
N LYS A 314 -26.91 19.80 0.61
CA LYS A 314 -28.05 20.63 0.18
C LYS A 314 -28.34 20.50 -1.32
N LEU A 315 -27.29 20.38 -2.13
CA LEU A 315 -27.39 20.31 -3.59
C LEU A 315 -27.83 18.96 -4.13
N TYR A 316 -27.44 17.87 -3.47
CA TYR A 316 -27.57 16.53 -4.01
C TYR A 316 -28.27 15.57 -3.04
N PRO A 317 -28.96 14.53 -3.56
CA PRO A 317 -29.45 13.43 -2.72
C PRO A 317 -28.31 12.75 -1.96
N SER A 318 -28.61 12.18 -0.79
CA SER A 318 -27.62 11.57 0.12
C SER A 318 -26.80 10.43 -0.49
N SER A 319 -27.23 9.86 -1.62
CA SER A 319 -26.51 8.81 -2.37
C SER A 319 -25.63 9.35 -3.50
N HIS A 320 -25.46 10.67 -3.63
CA HIS A 320 -24.71 11.27 -4.73
C HIS A 320 -23.19 11.14 -4.54
N ILE A 321 -22.48 10.94 -5.65
CA ILE A 321 -21.04 10.61 -5.62
C ILE A 321 -20.17 11.75 -5.07
N ASN A 322 -20.56 13.01 -5.25
CA ASN A 322 -19.81 14.16 -4.74
C ASN A 322 -19.75 14.15 -3.20
N ILE A 323 -20.86 13.76 -2.53
CA ILE A 323 -20.89 13.61 -1.08
C ILE A 323 -19.83 12.58 -0.64
N ALA A 324 -19.73 11.45 -1.34
CA ALA A 324 -18.70 10.45 -1.05
C ALA A 324 -17.27 10.99 -1.24
N THR A 325 -17.05 11.84 -2.26
CA THR A 325 -15.76 12.51 -2.45
C THR A 325 -15.41 13.40 -1.26
N SER A 326 -16.35 14.22 -0.77
CA SER A 326 -16.12 15.09 0.39
C SER A 326 -15.88 14.31 1.68
N LEU A 327 -16.66 13.24 1.91
CA LEU A 327 -16.44 12.35 3.06
C LEU A 327 -15.03 11.73 3.01
N ASN A 328 -14.54 11.33 1.84
CA ASN A 328 -13.18 10.82 1.69
C ASN A 328 -12.11 11.87 2.01
N TYR A 329 -12.25 13.11 1.55
CA TYR A 329 -11.29 14.18 1.88
C TYR A 329 -11.24 14.43 3.38
N ILE A 330 -12.40 14.51 4.04
CA ILE A 330 -12.49 14.65 5.49
C ILE A 330 -11.80 13.46 6.19
N GLY A 331 -12.07 12.23 5.75
CA GLY A 331 -11.42 11.03 6.28
C GLY A 331 -9.90 11.08 6.16
N THR A 332 -9.37 11.48 4.99
CA THR A 332 -7.92 11.62 4.77
C THR A 332 -7.30 12.70 5.66
N ILE A 333 -7.98 13.82 5.87
CA ILE A 333 -7.51 14.91 6.74
C ILE A 333 -7.42 14.43 8.19
N LEU A 334 -8.48 13.78 8.68
CA LEU A 334 -8.53 13.21 10.04
C LEU A 334 -7.46 12.13 10.23
N CYS A 335 -7.21 11.31 9.20
CA CYS A 335 -6.14 10.32 9.21
C CYS A 335 -4.76 10.99 9.38
N ASN A 336 -4.49 12.09 8.66
CA ASN A 336 -3.25 12.86 8.81
C ASN A 336 -3.13 13.56 10.17
N GLN A 337 -4.25 13.82 10.86
CA GLN A 337 -4.27 14.31 12.24
C GLN A 337 -4.11 13.19 13.29
N GLY A 338 -4.05 11.93 12.88
CA GLY A 338 -4.04 10.76 13.77
C GLY A 338 -5.40 10.40 14.37
N GLN A 339 -6.49 11.05 13.94
CA GLN A 339 -7.87 10.78 14.36
C GLN A 339 -8.46 9.59 13.59
N TYR A 340 -7.85 8.41 13.78
CA TYR A 340 -8.13 7.23 12.98
C TYR A 340 -9.56 6.68 13.10
N ASP A 341 -10.23 6.79 14.25
CA ASP A 341 -11.61 6.29 14.42
C ASP A 341 -12.61 7.10 13.59
N GLU A 342 -12.51 8.43 13.68
CA GLU A 342 -13.35 9.33 12.91
C GLU A 342 -13.05 9.20 11.41
N ALA A 343 -11.78 9.13 11.04
CA ALA A 343 -11.36 8.91 9.66
C ALA A 343 -11.96 7.62 9.06
N LEU A 344 -11.94 6.53 9.83
CA LEU A 344 -12.49 5.24 9.42
C LEU A 344 -14.00 5.33 9.16
N ASP A 345 -14.76 6.01 10.03
CA ASP A 345 -16.20 6.22 9.85
C ASP A 345 -16.51 6.99 8.56
N TYR A 346 -15.82 8.10 8.31
CA TYR A 346 -15.98 8.90 7.09
C TYR A 346 -15.69 8.09 5.81
N HIS A 347 -14.60 7.32 5.78
CA HIS A 347 -14.28 6.47 4.63
C HIS A 347 -15.30 5.34 4.44
N GLN A 348 -15.82 4.75 5.52
CA GLN A 348 -16.87 3.72 5.43
C GLN A 348 -18.19 4.29 4.89
N GLN A 349 -18.57 5.50 5.31
CA GLN A 349 -19.73 6.20 4.75
C GLN A 349 -19.56 6.47 3.25
N ALA A 350 -18.39 6.98 2.83
CA ALA A 350 -18.05 7.20 1.43
C ALA A 350 -18.12 5.91 0.61
N LEU A 351 -17.52 4.83 1.12
CA LEU A 351 -17.53 3.51 0.50
C LEU A 351 -18.96 2.99 0.30
N LYS A 352 -19.84 3.14 1.28
CA LYS A 352 -21.24 2.70 1.19
C LYS A 352 -22.02 3.44 0.10
N ILE A 353 -21.77 4.73 -0.08
CA ILE A 353 -22.36 5.51 -1.18
C ILE A 353 -21.82 5.01 -2.53
N GLN A 354 -20.49 4.85 -2.63
CA GLN A 354 -19.83 4.40 -3.85
C GLN A 354 -20.22 2.99 -4.27
N GLN A 355 -20.41 2.05 -3.33
CA GLN A 355 -20.88 0.69 -3.61
C GLN A 355 -22.27 0.68 -4.24
N LYS A 356 -23.17 1.56 -3.79
CA LYS A 356 -24.51 1.71 -4.37
C LYS A 356 -24.45 2.31 -5.78
N PHE A 357 -23.57 3.28 -6.00
CA PHE A 357 -23.45 3.97 -7.27
C PHE A 357 -22.66 3.15 -8.32
N TYR A 358 -21.66 2.38 -7.89
CA TYR A 358 -20.78 1.56 -8.73
C TYR A 358 -20.87 0.06 -8.35
N PRO A 359 -22.00 -0.61 -8.59
CA PRO A 359 -22.19 -2.02 -8.17
C PRO A 359 -21.18 -2.98 -8.81
N SER A 360 -20.61 -2.62 -9.97
CA SER A 360 -19.62 -3.41 -10.68
C SER A 360 -18.16 -3.05 -10.34
N GLY A 361 -17.91 -2.10 -9.44
CA GLY A 361 -16.57 -1.58 -9.15
C GLY A 361 -16.28 -0.22 -9.81
N HIS A 362 -15.45 0.61 -9.17
CA HIS A 362 -14.89 1.83 -9.76
C HIS A 362 -13.61 2.27 -9.03
N VAL A 363 -12.72 2.98 -9.70
CA VAL A 363 -11.42 3.43 -9.13
C VAL A 363 -11.59 4.33 -7.89
N LYS A 364 -12.65 5.16 -7.83
CA LYS A 364 -13.01 5.94 -6.63
C LYS A 364 -13.32 5.06 -5.42
N MET A 365 -13.90 3.88 -5.64
CA MET A 365 -14.14 2.91 -4.57
C MET A 365 -12.84 2.25 -4.10
N ALA A 366 -11.93 1.96 -5.03
CA ALA A 366 -10.60 1.46 -4.69
C ALA A 366 -9.85 2.46 -3.78
N TYR A 367 -9.97 3.77 -4.03
CA TYR A 367 -9.37 4.80 -3.16
C TYR A 367 -9.89 4.74 -1.71
N SER A 368 -11.21 4.63 -1.51
CA SER A 368 -11.78 4.50 -0.16
C SER A 368 -11.34 3.22 0.55
N LEU A 369 -11.35 2.09 -0.18
CA LEU A 369 -10.88 0.80 0.34
C LEU A 369 -9.40 0.86 0.73
N HIS A 370 -8.57 1.50 -0.09
CA HIS A 370 -7.15 1.69 0.18
C HIS A 370 -6.91 2.47 1.48
N ASN A 371 -7.62 3.59 1.68
CA ASN A 371 -7.46 4.41 2.89
C ASN A 371 -7.96 3.68 4.15
N ILE A 372 -9.06 2.92 4.05
CA ILE A 372 -9.51 2.04 5.14
C ILE A 372 -8.43 1.01 5.46
N GLY A 373 -7.83 0.39 4.43
CA GLY A 373 -6.71 -0.53 4.58
C GLY A 373 -5.51 0.10 5.30
N ALA A 374 -5.16 1.34 4.95
CA ALA A 374 -4.06 2.09 5.57
C ALA A 374 -4.31 2.37 7.06
N ILE A 375 -5.50 2.86 7.40
CA ILE A 375 -5.88 3.10 8.80
C ILE A 375 -5.85 1.80 9.62
N LEU A 376 -6.32 0.69 9.04
CA LEU A 376 -6.27 -0.61 9.70
C LEU A 376 -4.84 -1.14 9.84
N TYR A 377 -3.98 -0.87 8.86
CA TYR A 377 -2.56 -1.21 8.92
C TYR A 377 -1.86 -0.46 10.05
N ASP A 378 -2.06 0.86 10.16
CA ASP A 378 -1.49 1.70 11.22
C ASP A 378 -1.98 1.29 12.62
N ARG A 379 -3.16 0.67 12.69
CA ARG A 379 -3.73 0.06 13.90
C ARG A 379 -3.31 -1.39 14.13
N GLU A 380 -2.35 -1.88 13.35
CA GLU A 380 -1.83 -3.25 13.40
C GLU A 380 -2.88 -4.35 13.16
N LYS A 381 -4.03 -4.00 12.58
CA LYS A 381 -5.10 -4.93 12.18
C LYS A 381 -4.79 -5.51 10.80
N TYR A 382 -3.66 -6.22 10.70
CA TYR A 382 -3.06 -6.64 9.43
C TYR A 382 -3.98 -7.52 8.57
N ASP A 383 -4.77 -8.42 9.16
CA ASP A 383 -5.68 -9.28 8.40
C ASP A 383 -6.86 -8.50 7.79
N GLU A 384 -7.41 -7.53 8.53
CA GLU A 384 -8.47 -6.66 8.03
C GLU A 384 -7.91 -5.74 6.93
N ALA A 385 -6.73 -5.14 7.16
CA ALA A 385 -6.05 -4.30 6.18
C ALA A 385 -5.77 -5.07 4.87
N LEU A 386 -5.29 -6.32 4.98
CA LEU A 386 -5.04 -7.20 3.83
C LEU A 386 -6.30 -7.43 3.00
N TYR A 387 -7.43 -7.67 3.65
CA TYR A 387 -8.72 -7.81 2.96
C TYR A 387 -9.04 -6.57 2.12
N TYR A 388 -8.94 -5.37 2.70
CA TYR A 388 -9.25 -4.13 1.98
C TYR A 388 -8.27 -3.83 0.84
N TYR A 389 -6.97 -4.07 1.02
CA TYR A 389 -6.00 -3.92 -0.06
C TYR A 389 -6.18 -4.95 -1.18
N GLN A 390 -6.56 -6.19 -0.88
CA GLN A 390 -6.89 -7.18 -1.92
C GLN A 390 -8.13 -6.77 -2.73
N GLN A 391 -9.16 -6.21 -2.09
CA GLN A 391 -10.32 -5.68 -2.83
C GLN A 391 -9.94 -4.45 -3.69
N THR A 392 -9.08 -3.58 -3.17
CA THR A 392 -8.52 -2.44 -3.90
C THR A 392 -7.79 -2.91 -5.15
N LEU A 393 -6.86 -3.86 -5.01
CA LEU A 393 -6.10 -4.44 -6.12
C LEU A 393 -7.03 -5.07 -7.16
N LYS A 394 -8.03 -5.85 -6.74
CA LYS A 394 -8.99 -6.49 -7.65
C LYS A 394 -9.78 -5.48 -8.49
N ILE A 395 -10.15 -4.33 -7.91
CA ILE A 395 -10.81 -3.26 -8.66
C ILE A 395 -9.82 -2.60 -9.62
N GLN A 396 -8.61 -2.29 -9.17
CA GLN A 396 -7.59 -1.66 -10.00
C GLN A 396 -7.21 -2.53 -11.21
N GLU A 397 -6.98 -3.84 -11.02
CA GLU A 397 -6.68 -4.80 -12.10
C GLU A 397 -7.82 -4.92 -13.14
N LYS A 398 -9.06 -4.55 -12.78
CA LYS A 398 -10.19 -4.51 -13.71
C LYS A 398 -10.19 -3.26 -14.60
N PHE A 399 -9.72 -2.11 -14.09
CA PHE A 399 -9.84 -0.81 -14.77
C PHE A 399 -8.52 -0.27 -15.32
N TYR A 400 -7.39 -0.76 -14.83
CA TYR A 400 -6.07 -0.30 -15.22
C TYR A 400 -5.27 -1.39 -15.98
N PRO A 401 -4.36 -0.99 -16.88
CA PRO A 401 -3.33 -1.88 -17.40
C PRO A 401 -2.52 -2.50 -16.26
N SER A 402 -1.97 -3.70 -16.49
CA SER A 402 -1.27 -4.48 -15.45
C SER A 402 0.02 -3.82 -14.92
N ASP A 403 0.55 -2.82 -15.61
CA ASP A 403 1.71 -2.02 -15.24
C ASP A 403 1.36 -0.64 -14.65
N HIS A 404 0.11 -0.40 -14.25
CA HIS A 404 -0.29 0.87 -13.66
C HIS A 404 0.31 1.10 -12.25
N VAL A 405 0.66 2.35 -11.95
CA VAL A 405 1.30 2.74 -10.67
C VAL A 405 0.45 2.42 -9.43
N ASP A 406 -0.87 2.56 -9.53
CA ASP A 406 -1.78 2.24 -8.43
C ASP A 406 -1.80 0.74 -8.09
N ILE A 407 -1.64 -0.13 -9.10
CA ILE A 407 -1.51 -1.58 -8.90
C ILE A 407 -0.22 -1.86 -8.14
N ALA A 408 0.90 -1.24 -8.55
CA ALA A 408 2.17 -1.38 -7.84
C ALA A 408 2.05 -0.94 -6.36
N THR A 409 1.35 0.16 -6.08
CA THR A 409 1.12 0.66 -4.72
C THR A 409 0.32 -0.34 -3.87
N SER A 410 -0.75 -0.92 -4.42
CA SER A 410 -1.54 -1.94 -3.71
C SER A 410 -0.75 -3.22 -3.46
N LEU A 411 0.04 -3.69 -4.44
CA LEU A 411 0.91 -4.86 -4.30
C LEU A 411 1.98 -4.63 -3.23
N GLU A 412 2.56 -3.42 -3.17
CA GLU A 412 3.56 -3.05 -2.16
C GLU A 412 2.98 -3.11 -0.75
N ASN A 413 1.81 -2.52 -0.52
CA ASN A 413 1.14 -2.56 0.79
C ASN A 413 0.77 -3.99 1.23
N ILE A 414 0.33 -4.83 0.28
CA ILE A 414 0.08 -6.25 0.54
C ILE A 414 1.38 -6.97 0.92
N GLY A 415 2.46 -6.72 0.18
CA GLY A 415 3.80 -7.28 0.48
C GLY A 415 4.31 -6.88 1.87
N ILE A 416 4.12 -5.62 2.26
CA ILE A 416 4.47 -5.11 3.60
C ILE A 416 3.67 -5.83 4.69
N ILE A 417 2.36 -6.06 4.50
CA ILE A 417 1.56 -6.83 5.45
C ILE A 417 2.08 -8.26 5.58
N PHE A 418 2.38 -8.92 4.46
CA PHE A 418 2.96 -10.26 4.51
C PHE A 418 4.30 -10.29 5.25
N CYS A 419 5.14 -9.25 5.12
CA CYS A 419 6.34 -9.10 5.94
C CYS A 419 6.03 -9.02 7.44
N LYS A 420 5.03 -8.22 7.84
CA LYS A 420 4.61 -8.09 9.26
C LYS A 420 4.03 -9.39 9.82
N GLN A 421 3.42 -10.20 8.95
CA GLN A 421 2.94 -11.55 9.26
C GLN A 421 4.03 -12.63 9.20
N GLU A 422 5.29 -12.27 8.92
CA GLU A 422 6.43 -13.18 8.75
C GLU A 422 6.26 -14.19 7.59
N LYS A 423 5.36 -13.90 6.66
CA LYS A 423 5.11 -14.66 5.42
C LYS A 423 6.01 -14.12 4.31
N TYR A 424 7.31 -14.36 4.47
CA TYR A 424 8.34 -13.72 3.64
C TYR A 424 8.34 -14.20 2.19
N ASP A 425 7.94 -15.45 1.93
CA ASP A 425 7.88 -15.98 0.55
C ASP A 425 6.79 -15.27 -0.26
N GLU A 426 5.60 -15.10 0.32
CA GLU A 426 4.52 -14.32 -0.29
C GLU A 426 4.92 -12.86 -0.46
N ALA A 427 5.50 -12.24 0.58
CA ALA A 427 5.97 -10.86 0.48
C ALA A 427 6.97 -10.66 -0.66
N LEU A 428 7.92 -11.59 -0.83
CA LEU A 428 8.92 -11.56 -1.88
C LEU A 428 8.30 -11.60 -3.28
N ASP A 429 7.26 -12.42 -3.49
CA ASP A 429 6.52 -12.49 -4.76
C ASP A 429 5.87 -11.14 -5.10
N TYR A 430 5.15 -10.54 -4.15
CA TYR A 430 4.53 -9.22 -4.34
C TYR A 430 5.56 -8.14 -4.66
N HIS A 431 6.66 -8.05 -3.90
CA HIS A 431 7.68 -7.02 -4.15
C HIS A 431 8.48 -7.24 -5.45
N LYS A 432 8.63 -8.48 -5.91
CA LYS A 432 9.18 -8.76 -7.26
C LYS A 432 8.25 -8.26 -8.35
N ARG A 433 6.94 -8.49 -8.24
CA ARG A 433 5.94 -7.94 -9.19
C ARG A 433 5.96 -6.40 -9.20
N VAL A 434 6.09 -5.76 -8.02
CA VAL A 434 6.25 -4.29 -7.94
C VAL A 434 7.50 -3.82 -8.68
N LEU A 435 8.64 -4.49 -8.47
CA LEU A 435 9.89 -4.17 -9.16
C LEU A 435 9.74 -4.28 -10.68
N GLU A 436 9.08 -5.32 -11.18
CA GLU A 436 8.82 -5.51 -12.62
C GLU A 436 7.96 -4.38 -13.21
N ILE A 437 6.90 -3.96 -12.50
CA ILE A 437 6.04 -2.84 -12.93
C ILE A 437 6.88 -1.55 -12.99
N GLN A 438 7.62 -1.23 -11.93
CA GLN A 438 8.43 -0.02 -11.86
C GLN A 438 9.54 0.02 -12.91
N GLN A 439 10.14 -1.13 -13.26
CA GLN A 439 11.13 -1.22 -14.34
C GLN A 439 10.55 -0.96 -15.73
N LYS A 440 9.24 -1.18 -15.94
CA LYS A 440 8.54 -0.82 -17.17
C LYS A 440 8.16 0.66 -17.19
N LEU A 441 7.71 1.20 -16.05
CA LEU A 441 7.25 2.58 -15.93
C LEU A 441 8.38 3.62 -15.94
N TYR A 442 9.53 3.28 -15.36
CA TYR A 442 10.59 4.24 -15.10
C TYR A 442 11.93 3.86 -15.76
N PRO A 443 12.79 4.84 -16.07
CA PRO A 443 14.18 4.57 -16.45
C PRO A 443 14.90 3.76 -15.36
N SER A 444 15.87 2.94 -15.76
CA SER A 444 16.63 2.05 -14.85
C SER A 444 17.35 2.76 -13.70
N SER A 445 17.54 4.08 -13.78
CA SER A 445 18.12 4.92 -12.74
C SER A 445 17.09 5.54 -11.78
N HIS A 446 15.80 5.21 -11.87
CA HIS A 446 14.76 5.85 -11.07
C HIS A 446 14.78 5.40 -9.61
N ILE A 447 14.45 6.33 -8.69
CA ILE A 447 14.56 6.09 -7.24
C ILE A 447 13.60 5.02 -6.71
N ASN A 448 12.41 4.88 -7.32
CA ASN A 448 11.43 3.86 -6.93
C ASN A 448 12.00 2.44 -7.13
N ILE A 449 12.76 2.21 -8.20
CA ILE A 449 13.43 0.92 -8.45
C ILE A 449 14.41 0.60 -7.32
N ALA A 450 15.20 1.58 -6.86
CA ALA A 450 16.09 1.39 -5.72
C ALA A 450 15.32 1.09 -4.42
N THR A 451 14.16 1.71 -4.24
CA THR A 451 13.28 1.48 -3.09
C THR A 451 12.74 0.04 -3.08
N SER A 452 12.24 -0.46 -4.21
CA SER A 452 11.79 -1.86 -4.31
C SER A 452 12.92 -2.87 -4.13
N LEU A 453 14.12 -2.58 -4.64
CA LEU A 453 15.30 -3.42 -4.41
C LEU A 453 15.67 -3.49 -2.92
N ASN A 454 15.58 -2.37 -2.19
CA ASN A 454 15.81 -2.36 -0.73
C ASN A 454 14.77 -3.21 0.02
N TYR A 455 13.48 -3.11 -0.33
CA TYR A 455 12.44 -3.94 0.29
C TYR A 455 12.68 -5.44 0.06
N ILE A 456 13.00 -5.83 -1.18
CA ILE A 456 13.39 -7.22 -1.48
C ILE A 456 14.60 -7.64 -0.64
N GLY A 457 15.60 -6.77 -0.51
CA GLY A 457 16.76 -7.04 0.33
C GLY A 457 16.42 -7.21 1.81
N ILE A 458 15.49 -6.44 2.36
CA ILE A 458 14.99 -6.59 3.74
C ILE A 458 14.28 -7.94 3.91
N ILE A 459 13.45 -8.33 2.95
CA ILE A 459 12.71 -9.61 2.99
C ILE A 459 13.69 -10.79 2.96
N LEU A 460 14.65 -10.77 2.03
CA LEU A 460 15.69 -11.80 1.92
C LEU A 460 16.56 -11.86 3.19
N ARG A 461 16.88 -10.72 3.80
CA ARG A 461 17.57 -10.66 5.09
C ARG A 461 16.75 -11.37 6.18
N ASN A 462 15.44 -11.13 6.25
CA ASN A 462 14.56 -11.80 7.21
C ASN A 462 14.42 -13.31 6.94
N GLN A 463 14.52 -13.74 5.67
CA GLN A 463 14.67 -15.15 5.28
C GLN A 463 16.07 -15.72 5.55
N ARG A 464 17.01 -14.91 6.06
CA ARG A 464 18.43 -15.23 6.28
C ARG A 464 19.21 -15.58 5.00
N GLN A 465 18.71 -15.15 3.84
CA GLN A 465 19.40 -15.22 2.55
C GLN A 465 20.31 -14.00 2.39
N TYR A 466 21.32 -13.91 3.25
CA TYR A 466 22.12 -12.69 3.40
C TYR A 466 22.90 -12.29 2.15
N ASP A 467 23.41 -13.25 1.37
CA ASP A 467 24.20 -12.93 0.17
C ASP A 467 23.34 -12.33 -0.95
N GLU A 468 22.14 -12.87 -1.16
CA GLU A 468 21.16 -12.30 -2.09
C GLU A 468 20.67 -10.94 -1.58
N ALA A 469 20.36 -10.82 -0.28
CA ALA A 469 19.96 -9.55 0.34
C ALA A 469 21.01 -8.46 0.12
N PHE A 470 22.29 -8.82 0.23
CA PHE A 470 23.41 -7.91 0.02
C PHE A 470 23.51 -7.47 -1.45
N ASP A 471 23.34 -8.36 -2.44
CA ASP A 471 23.32 -8.00 -3.87
C ASP A 471 22.20 -6.98 -4.19
N TYR A 472 20.98 -7.24 -3.72
CA TYR A 472 19.83 -6.35 -3.94
C TYR A 472 20.06 -4.94 -3.36
N ASN A 473 20.53 -4.84 -2.11
CA ASN A 473 20.83 -3.53 -1.52
C ASN A 473 22.04 -2.84 -2.17
N GLN A 474 23.05 -3.58 -2.65
CA GLN A 474 24.14 -3.00 -3.43
C GLN A 474 23.65 -2.42 -4.76
N ARG A 475 22.74 -3.10 -5.44
CA ARG A 475 22.14 -2.60 -6.68
C ARG A 475 21.33 -1.33 -6.43
N ALA A 476 20.54 -1.29 -5.34
CA ALA A 476 19.84 -0.09 -4.91
C ALA A 476 20.81 1.08 -4.65
N LEU A 477 21.88 0.82 -3.89
CA LEU A 477 22.93 1.79 -3.58
C LEU A 477 23.58 2.34 -4.86
N LYS A 478 23.91 1.48 -5.83
CA LYS A 478 24.48 1.89 -7.13
C LYS A 478 23.55 2.77 -7.94
N ILE A 479 22.23 2.54 -7.89
CA ILE A 479 21.24 3.42 -8.55
C ILE A 479 21.23 4.78 -7.86
N GLN A 480 21.17 4.82 -6.53
CA GLN A 480 21.12 6.05 -5.75
C GLN A 480 22.40 6.90 -5.89
N GLN A 481 23.58 6.27 -5.95
CA GLN A 481 24.86 6.93 -6.16
C GLN A 481 24.96 7.65 -7.52
N LYS A 482 24.22 7.17 -8.54
CA LYS A 482 24.16 7.83 -9.85
C LYS A 482 23.24 9.06 -9.85
N LEU A 483 22.33 9.16 -8.88
CA LEU A 483 21.42 10.28 -8.75
C LEU A 483 22.06 11.41 -7.92
N TYR A 484 21.77 12.66 -8.30
CA TYR A 484 22.23 13.93 -7.71
C TYR A 484 21.88 14.11 -6.20
N PRO A 485 22.25 15.23 -5.53
CA PRO A 485 22.09 15.43 -4.06
C PRO A 485 20.76 15.02 -3.41
N SER A 486 19.66 15.00 -4.15
CA SER A 486 18.34 14.56 -3.67
C SER A 486 18.25 13.07 -3.29
N SER A 487 19.17 12.20 -3.74
CA SER A 487 19.17 10.76 -3.40
C SER A 487 19.97 10.42 -2.13
N TYR A 488 20.64 11.39 -1.50
CA TYR A 488 21.56 11.08 -0.39
C TYR A 488 20.84 10.50 0.84
N VAL A 489 19.60 10.94 1.10
CA VAL A 489 18.80 10.38 2.20
C VAL A 489 18.49 8.90 1.97
N THR A 490 18.07 8.54 0.76
CA THR A 490 17.74 7.14 0.42
C THR A 490 19.00 6.26 0.34
N MET A 491 20.15 6.85 0.00
CA MET A 491 21.47 6.21 0.09
C MET A 491 21.80 5.78 1.52
N ALA A 492 21.53 6.62 2.53
CA ALA A 492 21.75 6.26 3.93
C ALA A 492 20.89 5.06 4.38
N CYS A 493 19.69 4.89 3.81
CA CYS A 493 18.85 3.72 4.07
C CYS A 493 19.47 2.44 3.49
N SER A 494 19.92 2.45 2.23
CA SER A 494 20.60 1.28 1.64
C SER A 494 21.88 0.92 2.38
N LEU A 495 22.70 1.90 2.79
CA LEU A 495 23.89 1.67 3.61
C LEU A 495 23.53 1.05 4.96
N SER A 496 22.49 1.55 5.63
CA SER A 496 22.01 0.98 6.90
C SER A 496 21.53 -0.46 6.73
N ASN A 497 20.83 -0.78 5.63
CA ASN A 497 20.39 -2.14 5.35
C ASN A 497 21.57 -3.08 5.10
N ILE A 498 22.58 -2.63 4.35
CA ILE A 498 23.81 -3.39 4.13
C ILE A 498 24.53 -3.64 5.48
N GLY A 499 24.67 -2.61 6.31
CA GLY A 499 25.24 -2.74 7.65
C GLY A 499 24.47 -3.74 8.51
N ALA A 500 23.13 -3.75 8.44
CA ALA A 500 22.30 -4.69 9.17
C ALA A 500 22.43 -6.14 8.67
N ILE A 501 22.59 -6.34 7.36
CA ILE A 501 22.87 -7.67 6.78
C ILE A 501 24.22 -8.18 7.25
N LEU A 502 25.26 -7.34 7.22
CA LEU A 502 26.60 -7.70 7.67
C LEU A 502 26.66 -7.98 9.18
N TYR A 503 25.91 -7.21 9.98
CA TYR A 503 25.73 -7.46 11.40
C TYR A 503 25.11 -8.84 11.66
N ASP A 504 24.08 -9.23 10.91
CA ASP A 504 23.45 -10.56 11.05
C ASP A 504 24.36 -11.71 10.54
N GLN A 505 25.35 -11.40 9.71
CA GLN A 505 26.44 -12.31 9.31
C GLN A 505 27.61 -12.32 10.31
N GLU A 506 27.50 -11.61 11.44
CA GLU A 506 28.55 -11.45 12.46
C GLU A 506 29.83 -10.75 11.94
N LYS A 507 29.74 -10.01 10.82
CA LYS A 507 30.82 -9.18 10.26
C LYS A 507 30.74 -7.78 10.84
N TYR A 508 31.04 -7.66 12.13
CA TYR A 508 30.80 -6.43 12.90
C TYR A 508 31.65 -5.23 12.43
N ASP A 509 32.92 -5.44 12.07
CA ASP A 509 33.79 -4.36 11.57
C ASP A 509 33.24 -3.73 10.28
N ASP A 510 32.84 -4.55 9.30
CA ASP A 510 32.24 -4.07 8.05
C ASP A 510 30.89 -3.41 8.31
N ALA A 511 30.06 -3.99 9.17
CA ALA A 511 28.77 -3.42 9.55
C ALA A 511 28.92 -2.03 10.16
N LEU A 512 29.92 -1.85 11.04
CA LEU A 512 30.22 -0.58 11.69
C LEU A 512 30.57 0.50 10.66
N ASP A 513 31.41 0.18 9.67
CA ASP A 513 31.77 1.12 8.59
C ASP A 513 30.54 1.60 7.81
N TYR A 514 29.68 0.67 7.38
CA TYR A 514 28.44 1.03 6.66
C TYR A 514 27.48 1.87 7.50
N PHE A 515 27.31 1.57 8.79
CA PHE A 515 26.47 2.38 9.67
C PHE A 515 27.06 3.77 9.93
N GLN A 516 28.39 3.89 10.07
CA GLN A 516 29.06 5.20 10.21
C GLN A 516 28.92 6.04 8.94
N GLN A 517 29.05 5.44 7.76
CA GLN A 517 28.79 6.13 6.50
C GLN A 517 27.34 6.64 6.43
N ALA A 518 26.35 5.82 6.81
CA ALA A 518 24.95 6.21 6.85
C ALA A 518 24.69 7.35 7.85
N LEU A 519 25.28 7.31 9.05
CA LEU A 519 25.20 8.38 10.04
C LEU A 519 25.76 9.69 9.49
N LYS A 520 26.98 9.66 8.92
CA LYS A 520 27.64 10.84 8.36
C LYS A 520 26.82 11.52 7.27
N ILE A 521 26.13 10.73 6.43
CA ILE A 521 25.20 11.27 5.44
C ILE A 521 24.02 11.93 6.14
N ARG A 522 23.37 11.25 7.10
CA ARG A 522 22.20 11.80 7.80
C ARG A 522 22.53 13.10 8.55
N GLU A 523 23.67 13.18 9.22
CA GLU A 523 24.14 14.39 9.94
C GLU A 523 24.35 15.60 9.02
N LYS A 524 24.56 15.38 7.72
CA LYS A 524 24.70 16.47 6.75
C LYS A 524 23.36 17.11 6.35
N PHE A 525 22.27 16.35 6.40
CA PHE A 525 20.95 16.76 5.89
C PHE A 525 19.93 17.03 6.99
N TYR A 526 20.06 16.34 8.11
CA TYR A 526 19.15 16.45 9.23
C TYR A 526 19.79 17.24 10.38
N PRO A 527 19.01 18.06 11.10
CA PRO A 527 19.42 18.60 12.38
C PRO A 527 19.90 17.50 13.34
N SER A 528 20.83 17.85 14.24
CA SER A 528 21.44 16.89 15.17
C SER A 528 20.45 16.23 16.14
N ASP A 529 19.26 16.81 16.31
CA ASP A 529 18.15 16.34 17.15
C ASP A 529 17.05 15.60 16.35
N HIS A 530 17.29 15.28 15.08
CA HIS A 530 16.33 14.54 14.27
C HIS A 530 16.30 13.05 14.63
N VAL A 531 15.10 12.45 14.68
CA VAL A 531 14.88 11.04 15.09
C VAL A 531 15.76 10.03 14.34
N ILE A 532 15.99 10.24 13.05
CA ILE A 532 16.78 9.32 12.22
C ILE A 532 18.28 9.28 12.60
N ILE A 533 18.79 10.33 13.26
CA ILE A 533 20.13 10.34 13.85
C ILE A 533 20.16 9.40 15.05
N ALA A 534 19.15 9.44 15.92
CA ALA A 534 19.03 8.52 17.04
C ALA A 534 18.98 7.05 16.58
N THR A 535 18.26 6.75 15.49
CA THR A 535 18.24 5.41 14.88
C THR A 535 19.63 4.95 14.43
N SER A 536 20.39 5.81 13.74
CA SER A 536 21.77 5.51 13.33
C SER A 536 22.69 5.24 14.53
N LEU A 537 22.61 6.09 15.56
CA LEU A 537 23.42 5.95 16.77
C LEU A 537 23.10 4.64 17.49
N ASN A 538 21.82 4.27 17.59
CA ASN A 538 21.39 2.99 18.16
C ASN A 538 21.94 1.78 17.39
N ASN A 539 21.97 1.82 16.06
CA ASN A 539 22.55 0.73 15.26
C ASN A 539 24.05 0.58 15.53
N ILE A 540 24.80 1.69 15.58
CA ILE A 540 26.23 1.69 15.90
C ILE A 540 26.48 1.14 17.31
N GLY A 541 25.71 1.60 18.31
CA GLY A 541 25.81 1.09 19.68
C GLY A 541 25.56 -0.41 19.76
N MET A 542 24.63 -0.94 18.97
CA MET A 542 24.31 -2.36 18.92
C MET A 542 25.47 -3.21 18.36
N VAL A 543 26.16 -2.71 17.33
CA VAL A 543 27.38 -3.35 16.78
C VAL A 543 28.50 -3.35 17.82
N LEU A 544 28.79 -2.19 18.41
CA LEU A 544 29.85 -2.03 19.41
C LEU A 544 29.62 -2.90 20.64
N ARG A 545 28.36 -3.09 21.06
CA ARG A 545 28.01 -4.03 22.14
C ARG A 545 28.42 -5.46 21.79
N ASN A 546 28.15 -5.92 20.58
CA ASN A 546 28.51 -7.29 20.17
C ASN A 546 30.03 -7.47 20.03
N GLU A 547 30.76 -6.41 19.68
CA GLU A 547 32.23 -6.37 19.76
C GLU A 547 32.77 -6.27 21.19
N ARG A 548 31.89 -6.24 22.21
CA ARG A 548 32.20 -6.07 23.64
C ARG A 548 32.84 -4.72 23.99
N LYS A 549 32.71 -3.72 23.11
CA LYS A 549 33.10 -2.32 23.35
C LYS A 549 31.98 -1.60 24.12
N TYR A 550 31.70 -2.07 25.33
CA TYR A 550 30.50 -1.67 26.09
C TYR A 550 30.43 -0.18 26.43
N ASP A 551 31.57 0.44 26.76
CA ASP A 551 31.60 1.86 27.13
C ASP A 551 31.34 2.78 25.93
N GLU A 552 31.89 2.46 24.77
CA GLU A 552 31.60 3.17 23.52
C GLU A 552 30.13 2.97 23.11
N ALA A 553 29.62 1.74 23.17
CA ALA A 553 28.22 1.45 22.89
C ALA A 553 27.27 2.27 23.78
N LEU A 554 27.61 2.41 25.07
CA LEU A 554 26.84 3.18 26.03
C LEU A 554 26.78 4.67 25.68
N ASP A 555 27.87 5.26 25.17
CA ASP A 555 27.89 6.64 24.70
C ASP A 555 26.90 6.87 23.55
N TYR A 556 26.95 6.01 22.52
CA TYR A 556 26.05 6.09 21.38
C TYR A 556 24.57 5.95 21.78
N HIS A 557 24.23 4.98 22.63
CA HIS A 557 22.85 4.82 23.09
C HIS A 557 22.36 5.95 23.99
N LYS A 558 23.24 6.55 24.82
CA LYS A 558 22.88 7.73 25.62
C LYS A 558 22.60 8.94 24.74
N ARG A 559 23.44 9.19 23.74
CA ARG A 559 23.21 10.27 22.75
C ARG A 559 21.89 10.07 21.99
N ALA A 560 21.58 8.83 21.58
CA ALA A 560 20.30 8.51 20.96
C ALA A 560 19.11 8.79 21.91
N LEU A 561 19.23 8.37 23.18
CA LEU A 561 18.22 8.61 24.21
C LEU A 561 17.98 10.11 24.44
N GLU A 562 19.03 10.93 24.51
CA GLU A 562 18.93 12.38 24.69
C GLU A 562 18.17 13.05 23.54
N ILE A 563 18.42 12.64 22.29
CA ILE A 563 17.68 13.13 21.12
C ILE A 563 16.19 12.78 21.24
N LEU A 564 15.89 11.52 21.56
CA LEU A 564 14.52 11.03 21.64
C LEU A 564 13.74 11.66 22.80
N GLN A 565 14.38 11.91 23.95
CA GLN A 565 13.76 12.59 25.10
C GLN A 565 13.41 14.05 24.79
N LYS A 566 14.21 14.74 23.97
CA LYS A 566 13.89 16.10 23.50
C LYS A 566 12.70 16.09 22.54
N LEU A 567 12.66 15.11 21.63
CA LEU A 567 11.61 15.00 20.61
C LEU A 567 10.26 14.55 21.20
N TYR A 568 10.29 13.67 22.20
CA TYR A 568 9.10 13.11 22.84
C TYR A 568 9.07 13.35 24.36
N PRO A 569 8.81 14.59 24.82
CA PRO A 569 8.84 14.93 26.24
C PRO A 569 7.81 14.14 27.08
N THR A 570 6.71 13.72 26.47
CA THR A 570 5.62 12.95 27.10
C THR A 570 5.88 11.44 27.13
N GLY A 571 7.00 10.97 26.56
CA GLY A 571 7.32 9.55 26.40
C GLY A 571 6.95 9.00 25.01
N HIS A 572 7.73 8.03 24.53
CA HIS A 572 7.54 7.34 23.24
C HIS A 572 8.18 5.95 23.29
N VAL A 573 7.71 5.03 22.44
CA VAL A 573 8.24 3.66 22.33
C VAL A 573 9.74 3.61 22.02
N ASP A 574 10.26 4.56 21.24
CA ASP A 574 11.70 4.64 20.92
C ASP A 574 12.57 4.97 22.14
N ILE A 575 12.05 5.76 23.09
CA ILE A 575 12.72 6.04 24.37
C ILE A 575 12.81 4.75 25.17
N ALA A 576 11.72 3.98 25.23
CA ALA A 576 11.70 2.69 25.90
C ALA A 576 12.70 1.70 25.28
N GLN A 577 12.77 1.64 23.95
CA GLN A 577 13.78 0.83 23.25
C GLN A 577 15.21 1.26 23.60
N SER A 578 15.48 2.56 23.67
CA SER A 578 16.81 3.07 24.05
C SER A 578 17.16 2.71 25.49
N PHE A 579 16.22 2.79 26.43
CA PHE A 579 16.42 2.28 27.79
C PHE A 579 16.69 0.78 27.82
N ASN A 580 15.95 -0.01 27.04
CA ASN A 580 16.21 -1.44 26.89
C ASN A 580 17.61 -1.71 26.33
N ASN A 581 18.10 -0.95 25.36
CA ASN A 581 19.45 -1.13 24.82
C ASN A 581 20.54 -0.81 25.85
N ILE A 582 20.35 0.28 26.61
CA ILE A 582 21.26 0.63 27.71
C ILE A 582 21.23 -0.45 28.80
N GLY A 583 20.04 -0.94 29.18
CA GLY A 583 19.87 -2.02 30.14
C GLY A 583 20.60 -3.30 29.73
N GLU A 584 20.57 -3.66 28.44
CA GLU A 584 21.31 -4.82 27.90
C GLU A 584 22.82 -4.64 28.03
N ILE A 585 23.34 -3.44 27.80
CA ILE A 585 24.77 -3.17 27.99
C ILE A 585 25.15 -3.31 29.46
N GLN A 586 24.35 -2.75 30.37
CA GLN A 586 24.58 -2.88 31.81
C GLN A 586 24.50 -4.35 32.26
N TYR A 587 23.58 -5.13 31.68
CA TYR A 587 23.48 -6.56 31.90
C TYR A 587 24.74 -7.30 31.44
N CYS A 588 25.24 -7.00 30.23
CA CYS A 588 26.50 -7.58 29.74
C CYS A 588 27.73 -7.19 30.57
N GLN A 589 27.68 -6.02 31.24
CA GLN A 589 28.69 -5.59 32.21
C GLN A 589 28.47 -6.17 33.62
N GLU A 590 27.52 -7.11 33.79
CA GLU A 590 27.13 -7.74 35.05
C GLU A 590 26.61 -6.75 36.13
N LYS A 591 26.22 -5.54 35.72
CA LYS A 591 25.62 -4.50 36.57
C LYS A 591 24.11 -4.69 36.64
N TYR A 592 23.69 -5.83 37.22
CA TYR A 592 22.31 -6.30 37.18
C TYR A 592 21.28 -5.32 37.77
N ASP A 593 21.61 -4.62 38.87
CA ASP A 593 20.70 -3.64 39.48
C ASP A 593 20.46 -2.43 38.58
N VAL A 594 21.51 -1.98 37.87
CA VAL A 594 21.41 -0.86 36.92
C VAL A 594 20.65 -1.30 35.67
N ALA A 595 20.87 -2.53 35.19
CA ALA A 595 20.10 -3.10 34.08
C ALA A 595 18.61 -3.18 34.42
N LEU A 596 18.28 -3.68 35.62
CA LEU A 596 16.90 -3.77 36.11
C LEU A 596 16.22 -2.40 36.15
N TYR A 597 16.92 -1.37 36.64
CA TYR A 597 16.40 0.01 36.65
C TYR A 597 16.01 0.48 35.23
N TYR A 598 16.88 0.30 34.24
CA TYR A 598 16.59 0.73 32.88
C TYR A 598 15.46 -0.07 32.23
N TYR A 599 15.39 -1.39 32.45
CA TYR A 599 14.26 -2.19 31.97
C TYR A 599 12.93 -1.79 32.61
N GLN A 600 12.93 -1.41 33.89
CA GLN A 600 11.74 -0.88 34.56
C GLN A 600 11.32 0.49 34.01
N GLN A 601 12.27 1.38 33.68
CA GLN A 601 11.94 2.64 33.01
C GLN A 601 11.32 2.41 31.63
N SER A 602 11.88 1.47 30.86
CA SER A 602 11.29 1.04 29.58
C SER A 602 9.86 0.54 29.76
N LEU A 603 9.65 -0.40 30.69
CA LEU A 603 8.33 -0.98 30.97
C LEU A 603 7.30 0.11 31.31
N LYS A 604 7.64 1.05 32.19
CA LYS A 604 6.75 2.13 32.60
C LYS A 604 6.30 3.02 31.42
N ILE A 605 7.21 3.32 30.49
CA ILE A 605 6.86 4.10 29.29
C ILE A 605 5.91 3.30 28.41
N LEU A 606 6.19 2.02 28.21
CA LEU A 606 5.38 1.15 27.36
C LEU A 606 3.99 0.90 27.93
N GLU A 607 3.84 0.72 29.24
CA GLU A 607 2.52 0.56 29.90
C GLU A 607 1.66 1.82 29.77
N ASN A 608 2.27 3.01 29.84
CA ASN A 608 1.57 4.26 29.62
C ASN A 608 1.16 4.42 28.14
N PHE A 609 2.00 3.98 27.21
CA PHE A 609 1.73 4.09 25.78
C PHE A 609 0.73 3.04 25.28
N TYR A 610 0.74 1.82 25.86
CA TYR A 610 -0.10 0.69 25.50
C TYR A 610 -0.93 0.17 26.70
N PRO A 611 -2.03 0.85 27.07
CA PRO A 611 -2.82 0.46 28.25
C PRO A 611 -3.45 -0.93 28.18
N THR A 612 -3.67 -1.46 26.97
CA THR A 612 -4.31 -2.75 26.72
C THR A 612 -3.34 -3.93 26.62
N GLY A 613 -2.04 -3.71 26.86
CA GLY A 613 -0.98 -4.70 26.65
C GLY A 613 -0.48 -4.71 25.20
N HIS A 614 0.84 -4.85 25.01
CA HIS A 614 1.51 -4.85 23.70
C HIS A 614 2.75 -5.74 23.71
N ILE A 615 3.21 -6.18 22.53
CA ILE A 615 4.35 -7.10 22.42
C ILE A 615 5.65 -6.51 22.99
N ASP A 616 5.82 -5.20 22.92
CA ASP A 616 7.00 -4.52 23.48
C ASP A 616 7.05 -4.58 25.01
N ILE A 617 5.87 -4.57 25.66
CA ILE A 617 5.74 -4.79 27.10
C ILE A 617 6.27 -6.18 27.44
N ALA A 618 5.83 -7.22 26.70
CA ALA A 618 6.32 -8.58 26.90
C ALA A 618 7.85 -8.71 26.75
N GLY A 619 8.42 -7.98 25.79
CA GLY A 619 9.87 -7.89 25.61
C GLY A 619 10.60 -7.36 26.86
N SER A 620 10.11 -6.24 27.43
CA SER A 620 10.68 -5.63 28.64
C SER A 620 10.47 -6.50 29.88
N LEU A 621 9.27 -7.04 30.08
CA LEU A 621 8.96 -7.98 31.17
C LEU A 621 9.90 -9.20 31.15
N ASN A 622 10.14 -9.78 29.96
CA ASN A 622 11.05 -10.91 29.84
C ASN A 622 12.50 -10.54 30.21
N LYS A 623 12.98 -9.35 29.86
CA LYS A 623 14.33 -8.89 30.25
C LYS A 623 14.45 -8.71 31.76
N ILE A 624 13.41 -8.15 32.39
CA ILE A 624 13.30 -8.03 33.85
C ILE A 624 13.35 -9.42 34.51
N GLY A 625 12.54 -10.36 34.02
CA GLY A 625 12.52 -11.75 34.52
C GLY A 625 13.87 -12.45 34.44
N ILE A 626 14.63 -12.24 33.36
CA ILE A 626 16.00 -12.78 33.22
C ILE A 626 16.93 -12.23 34.32
N VAL A 627 16.90 -10.92 34.57
CA VAL A 627 17.74 -10.30 35.61
C VAL A 627 17.36 -10.80 36.99
N LEU A 628 16.06 -10.88 37.30
CA LEU A 628 15.56 -11.36 38.59
C LEU A 628 15.92 -12.83 38.84
N ASN A 629 15.91 -13.67 37.79
CA ASN A 629 16.37 -15.06 37.88
C ASN A 629 17.86 -15.13 38.30
N ILE A 630 18.72 -14.30 37.70
CA ILE A 630 20.14 -14.25 38.06
C ILE A 630 20.33 -13.75 39.50
N GLN A 631 19.50 -12.82 39.96
CA GLN A 631 19.48 -12.37 41.35
C GLN A 631 18.91 -13.41 42.34
N GLY A 632 18.45 -14.57 41.86
CA GLY A 632 17.82 -15.61 42.69
C GLY A 632 16.39 -15.30 43.12
N LYS A 633 15.79 -14.22 42.61
CA LYS A 633 14.40 -13.81 42.89
C LYS A 633 13.42 -14.57 42.00
N TYR A 634 13.38 -15.89 42.17
CA TYR A 634 12.69 -16.78 41.26
C TYR A 634 11.18 -16.58 41.18
N VAL A 635 10.53 -16.21 42.29
CA VAL A 635 9.06 -15.97 42.31
C VAL A 635 8.71 -14.77 41.44
N GLU A 636 9.36 -13.63 41.68
CA GLU A 636 9.17 -12.42 40.87
C GLU A 636 9.52 -12.68 39.40
N ALA A 637 10.61 -13.40 39.12
CA ALA A 637 10.99 -13.76 37.76
C ALA A 637 9.91 -14.58 37.04
N LEU A 638 9.28 -15.53 37.72
CA LEU A 638 8.18 -16.33 37.16
C LEU A 638 6.92 -15.48 36.90
N ASP A 639 6.61 -14.51 37.76
CA ASP A 639 5.48 -13.60 37.56
C ASP A 639 5.68 -12.76 36.29
N TYR A 640 6.85 -12.13 36.15
CA TYR A 640 7.20 -11.34 34.96
C TYR A 640 7.20 -12.17 33.67
N HIS A 641 7.78 -13.39 33.69
CA HIS A 641 7.73 -14.28 32.53
C HIS A 641 6.30 -14.79 32.25
N GLY A 642 5.49 -15.01 33.27
CA GLY A 642 4.09 -15.42 33.15
C GLY A 642 3.25 -14.35 32.45
N GLU A 643 3.40 -13.09 32.84
CA GLU A 643 2.76 -11.95 32.18
C GLU A 643 3.24 -11.76 30.74
N ALA A 644 4.55 -11.81 30.51
CA ALA A 644 5.11 -11.76 29.16
C ALA A 644 4.55 -12.87 28.26
N LEU A 645 4.47 -14.10 28.78
CA LEU A 645 3.91 -15.25 28.07
C LEU A 645 2.43 -15.08 27.75
N LYS A 646 1.66 -14.48 28.67
CA LYS A 646 0.23 -14.20 28.47
C LYS A 646 0.03 -13.22 27.33
N ILE A 647 0.75 -12.10 27.33
CA ILE A 647 0.68 -11.09 26.27
C ILE A 647 1.06 -11.70 24.92
N GLU A 648 2.20 -12.39 24.85
CA GLU A 648 2.69 -13.04 23.62
C GLU A 648 1.68 -14.05 23.05
N LYS A 649 1.02 -14.85 23.90
CA LYS A 649 0.00 -15.81 23.45
C LYS A 649 -1.30 -15.13 22.98
N THR A 650 -1.65 -13.97 23.51
CA THR A 650 -2.82 -13.21 23.08
C THR A 650 -2.61 -12.64 21.68
N PHE A 651 -1.45 -12.05 21.41
CA PHE A 651 -1.12 -11.48 20.09
C PHE A 651 -0.79 -12.58 19.06
N TYR A 652 -0.17 -13.68 19.49
CA TYR A 652 0.23 -14.78 18.61
C TYR A 652 -0.29 -16.13 19.11
N PRO A 653 -1.58 -16.44 18.90
CA PRO A 653 -2.19 -17.69 19.37
C PRO A 653 -1.55 -18.97 18.78
N SER A 654 -1.01 -18.88 17.56
CA SER A 654 -0.28 -19.97 16.90
C SER A 654 1.10 -20.25 17.54
N GLY A 655 1.61 -19.32 18.35
CA GLY A 655 2.94 -19.30 18.96
C GLY A 655 3.97 -18.57 18.08
N ARG A 656 4.94 -17.87 18.68
CA ARG A 656 6.13 -17.30 18.00
C ARG A 656 7.43 -17.73 18.67
N PHE A 657 8.57 -17.34 18.11
CA PHE A 657 9.90 -17.62 18.68
C PHE A 657 10.04 -17.12 20.14
N ASN A 658 9.48 -15.95 20.45
CA ASN A 658 9.50 -15.39 21.82
C ASN A 658 8.74 -16.24 22.82
N VAL A 659 7.59 -16.82 22.44
CA VAL A 659 6.85 -17.76 23.29
C VAL A 659 7.75 -18.94 23.70
N ALA A 660 8.47 -19.53 22.75
CA ALA A 660 9.39 -20.63 23.05
C ALA A 660 10.55 -20.19 23.97
N ARG A 661 11.09 -18.99 23.77
CA ARG A 661 12.16 -18.42 24.61
C ARG A 661 11.68 -18.19 26.05
N ILE A 662 10.50 -17.61 26.24
CA ILE A 662 9.91 -17.39 27.56
C ILE A 662 9.60 -18.72 28.26
N LEU A 663 9.03 -19.70 27.54
CA LEU A 663 8.81 -21.05 28.08
C LEU A 663 10.13 -21.70 28.53
N ASN A 664 11.20 -21.56 27.77
CA ASN A 664 12.52 -22.04 28.16
C ASN A 664 13.08 -21.32 29.38
N ASN A 665 12.88 -20.00 29.50
CA ASN A 665 13.30 -19.23 30.68
C ASN A 665 12.54 -19.69 31.94
N ILE A 666 11.22 -19.87 31.85
CA ILE A 666 10.39 -20.42 32.93
C ILE A 666 10.88 -21.83 33.31
N GLY A 667 11.13 -22.70 32.33
CA GLY A 667 11.66 -24.04 32.56
C GLY A 667 13.01 -24.03 33.27
N SER A 668 13.91 -23.12 32.89
CA SER A 668 15.22 -22.96 33.54
C SER A 668 15.09 -22.48 34.98
N ILE A 669 14.18 -21.54 35.28
CA ILE A 669 13.91 -21.10 36.65
C ILE A 669 13.37 -22.27 37.50
N LEU A 670 12.43 -23.05 36.96
CA LEU A 670 11.88 -24.22 37.64
C LEU A 670 12.93 -25.33 37.85
N ARG A 671 13.84 -25.51 36.89
CA ARG A 671 15.01 -26.39 37.04
C ARG A 671 15.90 -25.94 38.19
N ASN A 672 16.21 -24.65 38.28
CA ASN A 672 17.00 -24.08 39.37
C ASN A 672 16.30 -24.20 40.74
N GLN A 673 14.96 -24.29 40.76
CA GLN A 673 14.17 -24.59 41.97
C GLN A 673 14.09 -26.10 42.31
N GLY A 674 14.69 -26.99 41.51
CA GLY A 674 14.60 -28.44 41.66
C GLY A 674 13.26 -29.05 41.18
N LYS A 675 12.38 -28.26 40.56
CA LYS A 675 11.07 -28.71 40.04
C LYS A 675 11.21 -29.30 38.63
N TYR A 676 12.00 -30.35 38.52
CA TYR A 676 12.43 -30.88 37.22
C TYR A 676 11.28 -31.38 36.33
N GLY A 677 10.21 -31.95 36.91
CA GLY A 677 9.05 -32.41 36.13
C GLY A 677 8.31 -31.26 35.43
N GLU A 678 8.12 -30.15 36.13
CA GLU A 678 7.52 -28.95 35.56
C GLU A 678 8.46 -28.30 34.54
N ALA A 679 9.76 -28.20 34.86
CA ALA A 679 10.77 -27.68 33.93
C ALA A 679 10.76 -28.40 32.58
N LEU A 680 10.73 -29.75 32.60
CA LEU A 680 10.65 -30.56 31.38
C LEU A 680 9.38 -30.28 30.58
N ASN A 681 8.22 -30.10 31.23
CA ASN A 681 6.97 -29.77 30.53
C ASN A 681 7.09 -28.43 29.78
N TYR A 682 7.73 -27.43 30.39
CA TYR A 682 7.95 -26.11 29.78
C TYR A 682 8.96 -26.18 28.62
N HIS A 683 10.09 -26.87 28.78
CA HIS A 683 11.07 -27.07 27.71
C HIS A 683 10.51 -27.87 26.53
N GLN A 684 9.73 -28.92 26.79
CA GLN A 684 9.04 -29.68 25.75
C GLN A 684 7.98 -28.85 25.03
N SER A 685 7.26 -27.98 25.76
CA SER A 685 6.33 -27.03 25.16
C SER A 685 7.04 -26.02 24.27
N ALA A 686 8.20 -25.50 24.69
CA ALA A 686 9.05 -24.62 23.88
C ALA A 686 9.49 -25.32 22.58
N PHE A 687 9.97 -26.56 22.68
CA PHE A 687 10.33 -27.38 21.52
C PHE A 687 9.14 -27.61 20.57
N LYS A 688 7.94 -27.91 21.11
CA LYS A 688 6.73 -28.10 20.30
C LYS A 688 6.33 -26.84 19.54
N VAL A 689 6.51 -25.65 20.13
CA VAL A 689 6.31 -24.37 19.44
C VAL A 689 7.35 -24.22 18.33
N GLN A 690 8.64 -24.38 18.63
CA GLN A 690 9.72 -24.22 17.65
C GLN A 690 9.59 -25.16 16.44
N LYS A 691 9.20 -26.42 16.66
CA LYS A 691 9.04 -27.41 15.57
C LYS A 691 7.97 -27.02 14.54
N LYS A 692 7.04 -26.13 14.88
CA LYS A 692 6.03 -25.63 13.91
C LYS A 692 6.64 -24.65 12.91
N PHE A 693 7.68 -23.91 13.30
CA PHE A 693 8.23 -22.81 12.51
C PHE A 693 9.59 -23.13 11.91
N TYR A 694 10.32 -24.08 12.51
CA TYR A 694 11.68 -24.38 12.13
C TYR A 694 11.87 -25.84 11.70
N PRO A 695 12.72 -26.09 10.68
CA PRO A 695 13.19 -27.44 10.40
C PRO A 695 13.99 -27.97 11.59
N LEU A 696 14.00 -29.30 11.78
CA LEU A 696 14.65 -29.99 12.91
C LEU A 696 16.14 -29.64 13.12
N GLY A 697 16.82 -29.10 12.10
CA GLY A 697 18.21 -28.65 12.16
C GLY A 697 18.43 -27.20 12.57
N HIS A 698 17.41 -26.48 13.05
CA HIS A 698 17.52 -25.07 13.41
C HIS A 698 18.16 -24.85 14.79
N ILE A 699 18.96 -23.79 14.95
CA ILE A 699 19.75 -23.56 16.17
C ILE A 699 18.89 -23.38 17.43
N ASP A 700 17.69 -22.80 17.33
CA ASP A 700 16.79 -22.64 18.48
C ASP A 700 16.26 -23.98 19.01
N ILE A 701 16.18 -25.01 18.16
CA ILE A 701 15.85 -26.37 18.59
C ILE A 701 17.01 -26.94 19.43
N ALA A 702 18.26 -26.63 19.06
CA ALA A 702 19.43 -27.01 19.84
C ALA A 702 19.40 -26.41 21.25
N HIS A 703 18.91 -25.16 21.41
CA HIS A 703 18.74 -24.57 22.74
C HIS A 703 17.70 -25.31 23.60
N SER A 704 16.56 -25.69 23.02
CA SER A 704 15.57 -26.48 23.76
C SER A 704 16.09 -27.87 24.12
N PHE A 705 16.80 -28.54 23.20
CA PHE A 705 17.46 -29.81 23.51
C PHE A 705 18.50 -29.67 24.61
N LYS A 706 19.33 -28.63 24.57
CA LYS A 706 20.27 -28.35 25.65
C LYS A 706 19.55 -28.22 26.99
N ASN A 707 18.51 -27.40 27.09
CA ASN A 707 17.79 -27.20 28.35
C ASN A 707 17.13 -28.48 28.89
N ILE A 708 16.60 -29.34 28.00
CA ILE A 708 16.10 -30.67 28.36
C ILE A 708 17.25 -31.57 28.86
N GLY A 709 18.39 -31.52 28.17
CA GLY A 709 19.62 -32.22 28.54
C GLY A 709 20.10 -31.80 29.93
N ASP A 710 20.24 -30.50 30.18
CA ASP A 710 20.61 -29.94 31.48
C ASP A 710 19.64 -30.40 32.58
N THR A 711 18.32 -30.37 32.31
CA THR A 711 17.33 -30.79 33.30
C THR A 711 17.44 -32.28 33.63
N HIS A 712 17.76 -33.13 32.66
CA HIS A 712 18.03 -34.55 32.92
C HIS A 712 19.39 -34.79 33.56
N PHE A 713 20.39 -33.95 33.28
CA PHE A 713 21.68 -33.99 33.94
C PHE A 713 21.54 -33.69 35.43
N ASP A 714 20.77 -32.65 35.79
CA ASP A 714 20.47 -32.28 37.19
C ASP A 714 19.62 -33.35 37.93
N GLN A 715 18.95 -34.23 37.18
CA GLN A 715 18.27 -35.43 37.69
C GLN A 715 19.18 -36.67 37.79
N GLU A 716 20.48 -36.53 37.50
CA GLU A 716 21.47 -37.62 37.42
C GLU A 716 21.14 -38.68 36.34
N LYS A 717 20.30 -38.35 35.35
CA LYS A 717 19.93 -39.23 34.23
C LYS A 717 20.87 -39.01 33.04
N TYR A 718 22.14 -39.31 33.25
CA TYR A 718 23.23 -38.97 32.33
C TYR A 718 23.06 -39.55 30.92
N ASP A 719 22.48 -40.75 30.76
CA ASP A 719 22.26 -41.35 29.43
C ASP A 719 21.25 -40.55 28.59
N ILE A 720 20.20 -40.04 29.24
CA ILE A 720 19.17 -39.22 28.58
C ILE A 720 19.75 -37.84 28.28
N ALA A 721 20.47 -37.24 29.23
CA ALA A 721 21.14 -35.96 29.03
C ALA A 721 22.13 -36.02 27.85
N LEU A 722 22.94 -37.08 27.80
CA LEU A 722 23.88 -37.34 26.71
C LEU A 722 23.20 -37.40 25.34
N TYR A 723 22.05 -38.06 25.23
CA TYR A 723 21.28 -38.09 23.98
C TYR A 723 20.93 -36.68 23.49
N TYR A 724 20.40 -35.82 24.37
CA TYR A 724 20.03 -34.45 24.01
C TYR A 724 21.23 -33.54 23.73
N TYR A 725 22.33 -33.70 24.46
CA TYR A 725 23.57 -32.97 24.16
C TYR A 725 24.17 -33.37 22.82
N GLN A 726 24.11 -34.65 22.44
CA GLN A 726 24.53 -35.11 21.11
C GLN A 726 23.64 -34.55 20.00
N GLN A 727 22.32 -34.46 20.19
CA GLN A 727 21.46 -33.78 19.21
C GLN A 727 21.80 -32.29 19.10
N THR A 728 22.06 -31.63 20.24
CA THR A 728 22.48 -30.23 20.29
C THR A 728 23.79 -30.02 19.51
N LEU A 729 24.79 -30.88 19.72
CA LEU A 729 26.07 -30.84 19.03
C LEU A 729 25.88 -30.99 17.51
N ARG A 730 25.14 -32.01 17.07
CA ARG A 730 24.88 -32.26 15.63
C ARG A 730 24.24 -31.06 14.92
N ILE A 731 23.30 -30.38 15.58
CA ILE A 731 22.68 -29.18 15.03
C ILE A 731 23.71 -28.04 14.94
N ARG A 732 24.49 -27.84 16.01
CA ARG A 732 25.52 -26.78 16.06
C ARG A 732 26.63 -27.00 15.03
N GLU A 733 27.09 -28.22 14.80
CA GLU A 733 28.12 -28.54 13.80
C GLU A 733 27.64 -28.32 12.36
N LYS A 734 26.33 -28.45 12.11
CA LYS A 734 25.76 -28.16 10.79
C LYS A 734 25.60 -26.66 10.55
N PHE A 735 25.35 -25.90 11.61
CA PHE A 735 25.03 -24.47 11.52
C PHE A 735 26.27 -23.58 11.64
N TYR A 736 27.19 -23.95 12.53
CA TYR A 736 28.36 -23.15 12.83
C TYR A 736 29.64 -23.73 12.20
N PRO A 737 30.64 -22.88 11.88
CA PRO A 737 31.99 -23.36 11.61
C PRO A 737 32.51 -24.22 12.76
N SER A 738 33.36 -25.21 12.46
CA SER A 738 33.95 -26.12 13.46
C SER A 738 34.72 -25.41 14.59
N SER A 739 35.08 -24.15 14.38
CA SER A 739 35.73 -23.25 15.34
C SER A 739 34.79 -22.53 16.30
N HIS A 740 33.47 -22.64 16.14
CA HIS A 740 32.54 -21.85 16.94
C HIS A 740 32.44 -22.33 18.39
N VAL A 741 32.48 -21.38 19.34
CA VAL A 741 32.51 -21.66 20.78
C VAL A 741 31.28 -22.47 21.24
N GLY A 742 30.14 -22.32 20.57
CA GLY A 742 28.94 -23.13 20.85
C GLY A 742 29.14 -24.64 20.69
N ILE A 743 30.02 -25.07 19.78
CA ILE A 743 30.39 -26.48 19.61
C ILE A 743 31.16 -26.95 20.84
N ALA A 744 32.12 -26.15 21.31
CA ALA A 744 32.88 -26.44 22.52
C ALA A 744 32.00 -26.55 23.78
N PHE A 745 30.95 -25.73 23.90
CA PHE A 745 29.98 -25.90 25.00
C PHE A 745 29.32 -27.27 24.96
N SER A 746 28.82 -27.71 23.80
CA SER A 746 28.19 -29.03 23.67
C SER A 746 29.17 -30.17 23.91
N LEU A 747 30.42 -30.05 23.46
CA LEU A 747 31.46 -31.04 23.75
C LEU A 747 31.76 -31.12 25.25
N ASN A 748 31.81 -29.99 25.95
CA ASN A 748 32.02 -29.94 27.38
C ASN A 748 30.83 -30.54 28.16
N ASP A 749 29.59 -30.25 27.75
CA ASP A 749 28.37 -30.84 28.33
C ASP A 749 28.36 -32.38 28.17
N ILE A 750 28.81 -32.89 27.02
CA ILE A 750 28.98 -34.33 26.77
C ILE A 750 30.10 -34.91 27.64
N GLY A 751 31.23 -34.21 27.75
CA GLY A 751 32.35 -34.60 28.63
C GLY A 751 31.90 -34.77 30.08
N LEU A 752 31.08 -33.83 30.59
CA LEU A 752 30.50 -33.88 31.93
C LEU A 752 29.62 -35.11 32.13
N CYS A 753 28.78 -35.48 31.15
CA CYS A 753 28.01 -36.72 31.22
C CYS A 753 28.90 -37.95 31.35
N TYR A 754 29.96 -38.06 30.54
CA TYR A 754 30.86 -39.21 30.58
C TYR A 754 31.70 -39.26 31.86
N GLU A 755 32.12 -38.12 32.39
CA GLU A 755 32.81 -38.00 33.67
C GLU A 755 31.94 -38.57 34.80
N ASN A 756 30.67 -38.14 34.90
CA ASN A 756 29.73 -38.61 35.92
C ASN A 756 29.30 -40.08 35.73
N GLN A 757 29.52 -40.65 34.54
CA GLN A 757 29.38 -42.08 34.27
C GLN A 757 30.66 -42.90 34.56
N ASN A 758 31.70 -42.29 35.12
CA ASN A 758 33.03 -42.88 35.35
C ASN A 758 33.75 -43.35 34.06
N LYS A 759 33.41 -42.78 32.90
CA LYS A 759 34.05 -43.06 31.60
C LYS A 759 35.13 -42.01 31.31
N HIS A 760 36.10 -41.91 32.20
CA HIS A 760 37.09 -40.82 32.23
C HIS A 760 37.89 -40.65 30.93
N ASN A 761 38.29 -41.75 30.27
CA ASN A 761 39.03 -41.65 29.00
C ASN A 761 38.21 -40.98 27.90
N VAL A 762 36.90 -41.30 27.82
CA VAL A 762 36.01 -40.69 26.83
C VAL A 762 35.75 -39.23 27.17
N ALA A 763 35.50 -38.92 28.46
CA ALA A 763 35.32 -37.55 28.92
C ALA A 763 36.53 -36.66 28.58
N LEU A 764 37.75 -37.20 28.74
CA LEU A 764 39.00 -36.52 28.45
C LEU A 764 39.10 -36.10 26.97
N ASP A 765 38.73 -36.98 26.03
CA ASP A 765 38.75 -36.68 24.59
C ASP A 765 37.84 -35.48 24.27
N TYR A 766 36.62 -35.48 24.82
CA TYR A 766 35.66 -34.38 24.63
C TYR A 766 36.16 -33.06 25.25
N TYR A 767 36.75 -33.11 26.45
CA TYR A 767 37.31 -31.92 27.06
C TYR A 767 38.51 -31.37 26.30
N GLN A 768 39.40 -32.23 25.76
CA GLN A 768 40.52 -31.79 24.94
C GLN A 768 40.05 -31.12 23.65
N HIS A 769 39.03 -31.66 23.00
CA HIS A 769 38.42 -31.04 21.83
C HIS A 769 37.78 -29.69 22.15
N ALA A 770 37.01 -29.61 23.25
CA ALA A 770 36.42 -28.35 23.71
C ALA A 770 37.50 -27.30 24.05
N LEU A 771 38.55 -27.71 24.78
CA LEU A 771 39.64 -26.83 25.16
C LEU A 771 40.37 -26.28 23.93
N THR A 772 40.65 -27.12 22.93
CA THR A 772 41.32 -26.68 21.69
C THR A 772 40.57 -25.52 21.02
N ILE A 773 39.24 -25.56 21.03
CA ILE A 773 38.41 -24.47 20.51
C ILE A 773 38.48 -23.25 21.45
N TYR A 774 38.33 -23.44 22.77
CA TYR A 774 38.42 -22.34 23.72
C TYR A 774 39.75 -21.60 23.69
N GLU A 775 40.88 -22.31 23.61
CA GLU A 775 42.21 -21.69 23.60
C GLU A 775 42.45 -20.80 22.39
N ARG A 776 41.76 -21.10 21.29
CA ARG A 776 41.87 -20.37 20.03
C ARG A 776 40.98 -19.13 19.97
N PHE A 777 39.84 -19.13 20.67
CA PHE A 777 38.79 -18.12 20.48
C PHE A 777 38.32 -17.41 21.75
N LEU A 778 38.73 -17.86 22.94
CA LEU A 778 38.45 -17.18 24.20
C LEU A 778 39.71 -16.55 24.78
N PRO A 779 39.58 -15.40 25.48
CA PRO A 779 40.69 -14.79 26.23
C PRO A 779 41.34 -15.79 27.19
N VAL A 780 42.62 -15.56 27.52
CA VAL A 780 43.37 -16.44 28.42
C VAL A 780 42.67 -16.56 29.78
N ASP A 781 42.09 -15.47 30.26
CA ASP A 781 41.42 -15.38 31.57
C ASP A 781 39.96 -15.84 31.56
N ASP A 782 39.45 -16.40 30.45
CA ASP A 782 38.07 -16.86 30.39
C ASP A 782 37.85 -18.07 31.32
N LEU A 783 36.89 -17.92 32.23
CA LEU A 783 36.56 -18.94 33.24
C LEU A 783 36.26 -20.31 32.63
N ARG A 784 35.72 -20.36 31.42
CA ARG A 784 35.36 -21.64 30.77
C ARG A 784 36.59 -22.35 30.25
N ARG A 785 37.54 -21.59 29.68
CA ARG A 785 38.85 -22.11 29.30
C ARG A 785 39.57 -22.69 30.51
N HIS A 786 39.58 -21.95 31.63
CA HIS A 786 40.18 -22.41 32.88
C HIS A 786 39.48 -23.64 33.45
N GLY A 787 38.14 -23.63 33.51
CA GLY A 787 37.34 -24.74 34.04
C GLY A 787 37.55 -26.03 33.25
N THR A 788 37.49 -26.00 31.92
CA THR A 788 37.75 -27.19 31.10
C THR A 788 39.20 -27.67 31.23
N ARG A 789 40.17 -26.75 31.35
CA ARG A 789 41.57 -27.11 31.61
C ARG A 789 41.74 -27.79 32.96
N GLN A 790 41.09 -27.28 34.00
CA GLN A 790 41.10 -27.88 35.33
C GLN A 790 40.50 -29.29 35.29
N LYS A 791 39.38 -29.50 34.58
CA LYS A 791 38.79 -30.84 34.39
C LYS A 791 39.74 -31.83 33.72
N ILE A 792 40.49 -31.41 32.72
CA ILE A 792 41.52 -32.24 32.08
C ILE A 792 42.64 -32.60 33.07
N LEU A 793 43.08 -31.65 33.90
CA LEU A 793 44.11 -31.89 34.93
C LEU A 793 43.62 -32.89 36.00
N GLU A 794 42.41 -32.70 36.50
CA GLU A 794 41.75 -33.60 37.46
C GLU A 794 41.68 -35.03 36.94
N LEU A 795 41.25 -35.23 35.68
CA LEU A 795 41.12 -36.55 35.07
C LEU A 795 42.46 -37.21 34.69
N THR A 796 43.52 -36.43 34.50
CA THR A 796 44.85 -36.95 34.15
C THR A 796 45.78 -37.13 35.35
N GLY A 797 45.33 -36.76 36.56
CA GLY A 797 46.11 -36.85 37.79
C GLY A 797 47.35 -35.93 37.81
N LYS A 798 47.36 -34.88 36.96
CA LYS A 798 48.42 -33.88 36.90
C LYS A 798 47.96 -32.66 37.70
N ASN A 799 48.47 -32.49 38.92
CA ASN A 799 48.28 -31.27 39.71
C ASN A 799 49.07 -30.10 39.13
#